data_AF-A0A8S1J582-F1
#
_entry.id   AF-A0A8S1J582-F1
#
_cell.length_a   1.000
_cell.length_b   1.000
_cell.length_c   1.000
_cell.angle_alpha   90.00
_cell.angle_beta   90.00
_cell.angle_gamma   90.00
#
_symmetry.space_group_name_H-M   'P 1'
#
loop_
_entity.id
_entity.type
_entity.pdbx_description
1 polymer ?
#
loop_
_entity_poly.entity_id
_entity_poly.type
_entity_poly.pdbx_seq_one_letter_code
_entity_poly.pdbx_strand_id
1 'polypeptide(L)'
;MYSPQAMFHHYKRAMAASARAALLLGSLLALLSLEAAAMCPYHMLWMEGSPMKLPDEQIAQHSTARGVQFHRTLLQNGAPENRQADGKVEGVEFPIGGGSCAYTNPMTQGRSCIQFTGELWANAPGRAEKRCTVEGPSPGATDGEYAAEALCEAFSDADFAGVCVLDAGEAEEVRTTFLSRVGEPASSCEQLKAVCETFVGGIFDGQGGKCGAGPAADTDRGPVNTSAPCQLSPGIAGGGHMHIDSHWDSTCENQENEYAQPLRWAADIETVLIQKGSRTVGRIYYDIANNRKRQDWLHVEGNEASLLFGIKNATAVHVHGELSIMDWDKGVCIKTKVPVGNLRSNWVLDSYGAGTVSQYLGPGYILYNGAFRHVRQWRKTEPLENAFMVQSYDEEQEWETPEGMKRRPLLRETPGSPGQGDAIDIFYNHTTEFEDSVFDILDGLDCRAMEGGGGGGFGELNTNSTFHIDSSFVRVDCDDCGLVYSDKEAEDNVADAKAPKGNATYLNGTEVIRQEGLLELTWEYFPDSDTFSFNFKSEVTGSWLALAFPKFSCAMVPADAVVAVPGDDGSEDDISPYKMEVAALSGVVLDNGQVLEDATLTKADGMQELSFSRKADNGGESVLNPLAPIDLTWAIGSDMALGYHGADGRGCLTINGVES
;
A
#
# COMPACT_ATOMS: atom_id res chain seq x y z
N MET A 1 -29.59 -51.71 -55.58
CA MET A 1 -29.46 -52.32 -54.24
C MET A 1 -27.97 -52.48 -53.96
N TYR A 2 -27.43 -51.73 -53.00
CA TYR A 2 -26.03 -51.89 -52.60
C TYR A 2 -25.86 -53.23 -51.89
N SER A 3 -24.78 -53.95 -52.22
CA SER A 3 -24.44 -55.20 -51.55
C SER A 3 -24.25 -54.94 -50.03
N PRO A 4 -24.67 -55.86 -49.14
CA PRO A 4 -24.47 -55.73 -47.70
C PRO A 4 -23.01 -55.43 -47.31
N GLN A 5 -22.03 -55.88 -48.09
CA GLN A 5 -20.61 -55.58 -47.87
C GLN A 5 -20.25 -54.11 -48.15
N ALA A 6 -20.89 -53.48 -49.15
CA ALA A 6 -20.68 -52.06 -49.46
C ALA A 6 -21.24 -51.16 -48.36
N MET A 7 -22.41 -51.49 -47.79
CA MET A 7 -22.95 -50.79 -46.63
C MET A 7 -22.07 -50.95 -45.38
N PHE A 8 -21.53 -52.15 -45.15
CA PHE A 8 -20.66 -52.40 -44.00
C PHE A 8 -19.33 -51.62 -44.08
N HIS A 9 -18.76 -51.48 -45.28
CA HIS A 9 -17.57 -50.67 -45.48
C HIS A 9 -17.82 -49.16 -45.31
N HIS A 10 -18.99 -48.67 -45.73
CA HIS A 10 -19.36 -47.28 -45.52
C HIS A 10 -19.56 -46.97 -44.03
N TYR A 11 -20.21 -47.87 -43.29
CA TYR A 11 -20.40 -47.73 -41.84
C TYR A 11 -19.07 -47.73 -41.07
N LYS A 12 -18.13 -48.62 -41.42
CA LYS A 12 -16.80 -48.64 -40.81
C LYS A 12 -16.02 -47.34 -41.05
N ARG A 13 -16.12 -46.76 -42.25
CA ARG A 13 -15.46 -45.48 -42.56
C ARG A 13 -16.09 -44.30 -41.83
N ALA A 14 -17.42 -44.27 -41.71
CA ALA A 14 -18.13 -43.23 -40.97
C ALA A 14 -17.81 -43.28 -39.46
N MET A 15 -17.77 -44.47 -38.86
CA MET A 15 -17.40 -44.62 -37.45
C MET A 15 -15.93 -44.24 -37.19
N ALA A 16 -15.01 -44.60 -38.09
CA ALA A 16 -13.61 -44.22 -37.95
C ALA A 16 -13.38 -42.70 -38.08
N ALA A 17 -14.15 -42.03 -38.94
CA ALA A 17 -14.10 -40.57 -39.06
C ALA A 17 -14.67 -39.86 -37.82
N SER A 18 -15.78 -40.36 -37.27
CA SER A 18 -16.37 -39.84 -36.03
C SER A 18 -15.45 -40.04 -34.83
N ALA A 19 -14.79 -41.19 -34.70
CA ALA A 19 -13.82 -41.45 -33.64
C ALA A 19 -12.59 -40.53 -33.72
N ARG A 20 -12.09 -40.23 -34.92
CA ARG A 20 -10.98 -39.28 -35.12
C ARG A 20 -11.38 -37.84 -34.80
N ALA A 21 -12.59 -37.43 -35.17
CA ALA A 21 -13.12 -36.11 -34.84
C ALA A 21 -13.28 -35.94 -33.32
N ALA A 22 -13.77 -36.95 -32.62
CA ALA A 22 -13.89 -36.93 -31.15
C ALA A 22 -12.53 -36.86 -30.45
N LEU A 23 -11.52 -37.58 -30.95
CA LEU A 23 -10.15 -37.54 -30.43
C LEU A 23 -9.49 -36.17 -30.64
N LEU A 24 -9.68 -35.56 -31.82
CA LEU A 24 -9.17 -34.21 -32.11
C LEU A 24 -9.87 -33.15 -31.26
N LEU A 25 -11.19 -33.24 -31.07
CA LEU A 25 -11.93 -32.32 -30.22
C LEU A 25 -11.51 -32.44 -28.74
N GLY A 26 -11.32 -33.67 -28.25
CA GLY A 26 -10.83 -33.91 -26.90
C GLY A 26 -9.40 -33.43 -26.68
N SER A 27 -8.53 -33.55 -27.69
CA SER A 27 -7.15 -33.04 -27.63
C SER A 27 -7.11 -31.52 -27.66
N LEU A 28 -7.98 -30.88 -28.46
CA LEU A 28 -8.11 -29.42 -28.53
C LEU A 28 -8.67 -28.84 -27.22
N LEU A 29 -9.68 -29.50 -26.63
CA LEU A 29 -10.22 -29.14 -25.32
C LEU A 29 -9.16 -29.30 -24.21
N ALA A 30 -8.36 -30.37 -24.25
CA ALA A 30 -7.27 -30.57 -23.31
C ALA A 30 -6.17 -29.49 -23.44
N LEU A 31 -5.80 -29.11 -24.67
CA LEU A 31 -4.84 -28.03 -24.94
C LEU A 31 -5.38 -26.67 -24.48
N LEU A 32 -6.65 -26.36 -24.76
CA LEU A 32 -7.28 -25.12 -24.30
C LEU A 32 -7.41 -25.05 -22.77
N SER A 33 -7.63 -26.19 -22.10
CA SER A 33 -7.61 -26.26 -20.62
C SER A 33 -6.20 -26.14 -20.01
N LEU A 34 -5.15 -26.51 -20.76
CA LEU A 34 -3.75 -26.37 -20.34
C LEU A 34 -3.24 -24.94 -20.55
N GLU A 35 -3.65 -24.25 -21.62
CA GLU A 35 -3.32 -22.83 -21.86
C GLU A 35 -4.08 -21.89 -20.92
N ALA A 36 -5.33 -22.20 -20.56
CA ALA A 36 -6.09 -21.42 -19.57
C ALA A 36 -5.48 -21.50 -18.14
N ALA A 37 -4.78 -22.58 -17.81
CA ALA A 37 -4.06 -22.72 -16.54
C ALA A 37 -2.74 -21.93 -16.50
N ALA A 38 -2.26 -21.41 -17.64
CA ALA A 38 -0.98 -20.70 -17.74
C ALA A 38 -1.10 -19.16 -17.67
N MET A 39 -2.31 -18.60 -17.55
CA MET A 39 -2.54 -17.14 -17.52
C MET A 39 -3.31 -16.70 -16.28
N CYS A 40 -2.80 -17.01 -15.08
CA CYS A 40 -3.05 -16.28 -13.82
C CYS A 40 -2.35 -17.03 -12.67
N PRO A 41 -1.28 -16.48 -12.06
CA PRO A 41 -0.51 -17.21 -11.05
C PRO A 41 -1.25 -17.43 -9.71
N TYR A 42 -2.47 -16.91 -9.53
CA TYR A 42 -3.19 -16.96 -8.24
C TYR A 42 -4.36 -17.96 -8.17
N HIS A 43 -4.67 -18.71 -9.24
CA HIS A 43 -5.83 -19.61 -9.26
C HIS A 43 -5.63 -20.94 -8.50
N MET A 44 -4.38 -21.32 -8.17
CA MET A 44 -4.08 -22.62 -7.53
C MET A 44 -4.32 -22.67 -6.02
N LEU A 45 -4.64 -21.55 -5.37
CA LEU A 45 -4.94 -21.54 -3.93
C LEU A 45 -6.37 -22.01 -3.58
N TRP A 46 -7.24 -22.25 -4.59
CA TRP A 46 -8.68 -22.39 -4.36
C TRP A 46 -9.36 -23.55 -5.10
N MET A 47 -8.66 -24.67 -5.32
CA MET A 47 -9.27 -25.87 -5.91
C MET A 47 -9.67 -26.95 -4.88
N GLU A 48 -10.80 -27.59 -5.15
CA GLU A 48 -11.32 -28.77 -4.46
C GLU A 48 -10.34 -29.95 -4.63
N GLY A 49 -9.56 -30.26 -3.57
CA GLY A 49 -8.51 -31.29 -3.61
C GLY A 49 -7.28 -31.05 -2.72
N SER A 50 -7.18 -29.91 -2.02
CA SER A 50 -6.11 -29.65 -1.04
C SER A 50 -6.15 -30.66 0.14
N PRO A 51 -5.02 -31.29 0.53
CA PRO A 51 -5.04 -32.38 1.49
C PRO A 51 -4.98 -31.82 2.91
N MET A 52 -6.11 -31.69 3.59
CA MET A 52 -6.19 -31.94 5.05
C MET A 52 -7.64 -31.92 5.54
N LYS A 53 -8.21 -33.13 5.65
CA LYS A 53 -9.24 -33.40 6.64
C LYS A 53 -8.53 -34.13 7.78
N LEU A 54 -8.49 -33.55 8.97
CA LEU A 54 -8.02 -34.23 10.17
C LEU A 54 -9.09 -34.21 11.28
N PRO A 55 -9.10 -35.23 12.16
CA PRO A 55 -10.29 -35.80 12.77
C PRO A 55 -10.64 -35.18 14.14
N ASP A 56 -11.88 -35.41 14.57
CA ASP A 56 -12.60 -34.80 15.72
C ASP A 56 -12.01 -35.00 17.15
N GLU A 57 -10.75 -35.41 17.34
CA GLU A 57 -10.31 -35.97 18.64
C GLU A 57 -9.11 -35.34 19.35
N GLN A 58 -8.63 -34.13 19.01
CA GLN A 58 -7.50 -33.51 19.72
C GLN A 58 -7.66 -32.04 20.14
N ILE A 59 -8.81 -31.71 20.76
CA ILE A 59 -8.99 -30.46 21.53
C ILE A 59 -9.02 -30.79 23.01
N ALA A 60 -7.89 -31.20 23.58
CA ALA A 60 -7.72 -31.28 25.03
C ALA A 60 -6.25 -31.32 25.40
N GLN A 61 -5.58 -30.16 25.46
CA GLN A 61 -4.60 -29.81 26.49
C GLN A 61 -3.90 -28.49 26.16
N HIS A 62 -3.72 -27.67 27.20
CA HIS A 62 -2.85 -26.50 27.35
C HIS A 62 -3.53 -25.12 27.42
N SER A 63 -3.90 -24.76 28.65
CA SER A 63 -3.99 -23.38 29.13
C SER A 63 -3.33 -23.28 30.51
N THR A 64 -2.36 -22.36 30.66
CA THR A 64 -1.84 -21.68 31.88
C THR A 64 -0.49 -21.03 31.48
N ALA A 65 -0.10 -19.78 31.79
CA ALA A 65 -0.61 -18.73 32.67
C ALA A 65 0.20 -17.41 32.50
N ARG A 66 -0.43 -16.26 32.84
CA ARG A 66 0.09 -14.98 33.42
C ARG A 66 1.16 -14.16 32.65
N GLY A 67 1.19 -12.82 32.67
CA GLY A 67 0.47 -11.81 33.45
C GLY A 67 1.37 -10.58 33.71
N VAL A 68 0.88 -9.40 33.35
CA VAL A 68 1.54 -8.07 33.37
C VAL A 68 1.55 -7.43 34.76
N GLN A 69 2.61 -6.69 35.10
CA GLN A 69 2.60 -5.69 36.17
C GLN A 69 3.75 -4.68 35.99
N PHE A 70 3.50 -3.44 35.53
CA PHE A 70 4.25 -2.21 35.90
C PHE A 70 3.71 -0.96 35.19
N HIS A 71 2.94 -0.10 35.87
CA HIS A 71 2.82 1.34 35.51
C HIS A 71 2.08 2.16 36.58
N ARG A 72 2.78 2.58 37.65
CA ARG A 72 2.22 3.57 38.60
C ARG A 72 3.28 4.43 39.30
N THR A 73 4.34 4.86 38.61
CA THR A 73 5.41 5.62 39.31
C THR A 73 5.91 6.89 38.59
N LEU A 74 5.39 7.26 37.42
CA LEU A 74 5.95 8.40 36.67
C LEU A 74 5.20 9.74 36.82
N LEU A 75 4.05 9.80 37.50
CA LEU A 75 3.24 11.05 37.59
C LEU A 75 3.52 11.95 38.81
N GLN A 76 4.64 11.81 39.53
CA GLN A 76 4.81 12.54 40.80
C GLN A 76 6.14 13.28 41.06
N ASN A 77 7.12 13.32 40.15
CA ASN A 77 8.36 14.06 40.43
C ASN A 77 8.57 15.21 39.44
N GLY A 78 8.49 16.44 39.97
CA GLY A 78 8.76 17.68 39.24
C GLY A 78 10.22 17.80 38.78
N ALA A 79 10.38 18.48 37.64
CA ALA A 79 11.67 18.69 36.99
C ALA A 79 12.57 19.70 37.73
N PRO A 80 13.91 19.55 37.68
CA PRO A 80 14.86 20.55 38.17
C PRO A 80 15.20 21.62 37.12
N GLU A 81 15.48 22.83 37.61
CA GLU A 81 15.86 24.02 36.84
C GLU A 81 17.35 24.06 36.43
N ASN A 82 17.59 24.74 35.30
CA ASN A 82 18.81 25.36 34.75
C ASN A 82 19.68 24.54 33.78
N ARG A 83 19.62 24.90 32.48
CA ARG A 83 20.71 25.58 31.71
C ARG A 83 20.24 25.94 30.29
N GLN A 84 20.71 27.08 29.81
CA GLN A 84 20.41 27.74 28.53
C GLN A 84 21.14 27.11 27.33
N ALA A 85 20.46 27.02 26.18
CA ALA A 85 20.69 27.79 24.94
C ALA A 85 19.64 27.42 23.87
N ASP A 86 18.51 28.14 23.74
CA ASP A 86 17.32 27.57 23.07
C ASP A 86 16.49 28.61 22.29
N GLY A 87 16.13 28.26 21.05
CA GLY A 87 15.16 28.99 20.23
C GLY A 87 13.79 29.02 20.91
N LYS A 88 13.35 30.22 21.28
CA LYS A 88 12.12 30.41 22.05
C LYS A 88 10.90 30.53 21.15
N VAL A 89 9.97 29.60 21.34
CA VAL A 89 8.53 29.87 21.27
C VAL A 89 8.15 30.43 22.65
N GLU A 90 7.39 31.53 22.74
CA GLU A 90 7.22 32.28 24.00
C GLU A 90 6.92 31.38 25.22
N GLY A 91 7.94 31.16 26.08
CA GLY A 91 7.80 30.52 27.37
C GLY A 91 8.04 29.00 27.44
N VAL A 92 8.32 28.31 26.33
CA VAL A 92 8.63 26.86 26.32
C VAL A 92 9.96 26.62 25.62
N GLU A 93 10.91 26.03 26.34
CA GLU A 93 12.22 25.63 25.80
C GLU A 93 12.13 24.16 25.37
N PHE A 94 12.30 23.90 24.06
CA PHE A 94 12.36 22.54 23.52
C PHE A 94 13.83 22.09 23.47
N PRO A 95 14.17 20.91 24.03
CA PRO A 95 15.55 20.45 24.03
C PRO A 95 16.00 20.12 22.60
N ILE A 96 17.20 20.61 22.23
CA ILE A 96 17.84 20.32 20.94
C ILE A 96 18.18 18.82 20.83
N GLY A 97 18.57 18.21 21.94
CA GLY A 97 18.89 16.78 22.01
C GLY A 97 19.94 16.35 20.98
N GLY A 98 19.69 15.21 20.32
CA GLY A 98 20.50 14.65 19.24
C GLY A 98 20.23 15.23 17.85
N GLY A 99 19.51 16.35 17.72
CA GLY A 99 19.19 16.99 16.43
C GLY A 99 17.75 16.76 15.95
N SER A 100 17.46 17.23 14.73
CA SER A 100 16.14 17.14 14.10
C SER A 100 16.16 16.39 12.77
N CYS A 101 15.03 15.82 12.38
CA CYS A 101 14.83 15.18 11.09
C CYS A 101 13.58 15.74 10.41
N ALA A 102 13.74 16.44 9.29
CA ALA A 102 12.63 16.86 8.44
C ALA A 102 12.28 15.74 7.46
N TYR A 103 11.00 15.52 7.18
CA TYR A 103 10.55 14.45 6.28
C TYR A 103 9.15 14.75 5.75
N THR A 104 8.75 14.06 4.68
CA THR A 104 7.37 14.09 4.20
C THR A 104 6.56 13.06 4.96
N ASN A 105 5.60 13.52 5.75
CA ASN A 105 4.79 12.63 6.54
C ASN A 105 3.85 11.84 5.63
N PRO A 106 3.92 10.49 5.61
CA PRO A 106 3.11 9.68 4.70
C PRO A 106 1.60 9.81 4.97
N MET A 107 1.20 10.26 6.17
CA MET A 107 -0.20 10.48 6.53
C MET A 107 -0.77 11.77 5.98
N THR A 108 -0.05 12.87 6.17
CA THR A 108 -0.54 14.22 5.80
C THR A 108 -0.02 14.66 4.44
N GLN A 109 1.00 13.97 3.90
CA GLN A 109 1.78 14.35 2.73
C GLN A 109 2.44 15.74 2.86
N GLY A 110 2.41 16.31 4.06
CA GLY A 110 3.04 17.58 4.41
C GLY A 110 4.40 17.36 5.04
N ARG A 111 5.29 18.34 4.89
CA ARG A 111 6.56 18.36 5.63
C ARG A 111 6.28 18.34 7.13
N SER A 112 6.84 17.35 7.80
CA SER A 112 6.84 17.17 9.25
C SER A 112 8.26 17.13 9.76
N CYS A 113 8.41 17.17 11.07
CA CYS A 113 9.72 17.08 11.69
C CYS A 113 9.69 16.27 12.99
N ILE A 114 10.76 15.53 13.22
CA ILE A 114 11.04 14.80 14.45
C ILE A 114 12.23 15.45 15.16
N GLN A 115 12.07 15.73 16.46
CA GLN A 115 13.15 16.13 17.35
C GLN A 115 13.59 14.93 18.22
N PHE A 116 14.87 14.59 18.18
CA PHE A 116 15.43 13.48 18.98
C PHE A 116 15.91 13.98 20.35
N THR A 117 15.07 13.89 21.38
CA THR A 117 15.30 14.60 22.66
C THR A 117 15.89 13.75 23.77
N GLY A 118 15.74 12.43 23.70
CA GLY A 118 16.26 11.49 24.69
C GLY A 118 17.79 11.45 24.79
N GLU A 119 18.31 11.09 25.98
CA GLU A 119 19.75 11.03 26.27
C GLU A 119 20.52 10.11 25.33
N LEU A 120 19.87 9.06 24.83
CA LEU A 120 20.49 8.11 23.93
C LEU A 120 20.88 8.76 22.60
N TRP A 121 20.05 9.68 22.11
CA TRP A 121 20.32 10.42 20.87
C TRP A 121 21.42 11.45 21.07
N ALA A 122 21.44 12.14 22.21
CA ALA A 122 22.47 13.11 22.55
C ALA A 122 23.85 12.48 22.75
N ASN A 123 23.90 11.25 23.29
CA ASN A 123 25.15 10.57 23.63
C ASN A 123 25.72 9.68 22.51
N ALA A 124 24.98 9.49 21.41
CA ALA A 124 25.40 8.68 20.26
C ALA A 124 25.26 9.47 18.94
N PRO A 125 26.18 10.42 18.66
CA PRO A 125 26.19 11.19 17.43
C PRO A 125 26.26 10.24 16.24
N GLY A 126 25.26 10.29 15.36
CA GLY A 126 25.11 9.38 14.22
C GLY A 126 23.96 8.38 14.34
N ARG A 127 23.46 8.09 15.55
CA ARG A 127 22.28 7.23 15.68
C ARG A 127 21.00 7.95 15.25
N ALA A 128 20.84 9.21 15.64
CA ALA A 128 19.72 10.05 15.20
C ALA A 128 19.74 10.26 13.67
N GLU A 129 20.93 10.50 13.11
CA GLU A 129 21.14 10.59 11.67
C GLU A 129 20.74 9.30 10.96
N LYS A 130 21.28 8.15 11.38
CA LYS A 130 20.92 6.85 10.80
C LYS A 130 19.42 6.58 10.90
N ARG A 131 18.80 6.88 12.06
CA ARG A 131 17.34 6.71 12.24
C ARG A 131 16.55 7.57 11.26
N CYS A 132 17.02 8.80 11.00
CA CYS A 132 16.40 9.72 10.06
C CYS A 132 16.60 9.30 8.60
N THR A 133 17.84 9.05 8.17
CA THR A 133 18.19 8.95 6.75
C THR A 133 18.17 7.52 6.21
N VAL A 134 18.37 6.51 7.06
CA VAL A 134 18.47 5.11 6.65
C VAL A 134 17.26 4.30 7.09
N GLU A 135 16.86 4.42 8.35
CA GLU A 135 15.78 3.59 8.92
C GLU A 135 14.39 4.24 8.74
N GLY A 136 14.34 5.48 8.27
CA GLY A 136 13.13 6.29 8.15
C GLY A 136 12.66 6.88 9.50
N PRO A 137 12.34 8.19 9.57
CA PRO A 137 11.98 8.85 10.83
C PRO A 137 10.63 8.37 11.38
N SER A 138 9.71 8.00 10.50
CA SER A 138 8.44 7.36 10.83
C SER A 138 8.17 6.18 9.90
N PRO A 139 7.32 5.22 10.29
CA PRO A 139 6.86 4.18 9.36
C PRO A 139 6.33 4.80 8.06
N GLY A 140 6.83 4.35 6.91
CA GLY A 140 6.45 4.84 5.58
C GLY A 140 7.12 6.13 5.11
N ALA A 141 7.97 6.78 5.93
CA ALA A 141 8.75 7.95 5.52
C ALA A 141 10.15 7.52 5.06
N THR A 142 10.52 7.87 3.83
CA THR A 142 11.78 7.49 3.17
C THR A 142 12.70 8.69 2.87
N ASP A 143 12.23 9.93 3.08
CA ASP A 143 12.89 11.17 2.67
C ASP A 143 13.43 12.01 3.86
N GLY A 144 14.04 11.34 4.85
CA GLY A 144 14.54 12.01 6.05
C GLY A 144 15.76 12.89 5.80
N GLU A 145 15.66 14.17 6.13
CA GLU A 145 16.74 15.16 6.13
C GLU A 145 17.18 15.47 7.57
N TYR A 146 18.33 14.94 7.96
CA TYR A 146 18.87 15.13 9.30
C TYR A 146 19.66 16.43 9.42
N ALA A 147 19.43 17.16 10.51
CA ALA A 147 20.19 18.34 10.89
C ALA A 147 20.67 18.22 12.35
N ALA A 148 21.98 18.07 12.51
CA ALA A 148 22.62 18.03 13.82
C ALA A 148 22.49 19.37 14.55
N GLU A 149 22.23 19.31 15.86
CA GLU A 149 22.08 20.49 16.72
C GLU A 149 20.99 21.49 16.26
N ALA A 150 20.10 21.05 15.37
CA ALA A 150 18.99 21.85 14.88
C ALA A 150 17.69 21.56 15.63
N LEU A 151 16.83 22.57 15.65
CA LEU A 151 15.44 22.45 16.08
C LEU A 151 14.56 22.26 14.85
N CYS A 152 13.49 21.49 15.03
CA CYS A 152 12.44 21.42 14.02
C CYS A 152 11.92 22.82 13.64
N GLU A 153 11.96 23.17 12.34
CA GLU A 153 11.47 24.46 11.83
C GLU A 153 10.01 24.70 12.21
N ALA A 154 9.22 23.63 12.30
CA ALA A 154 7.82 23.64 12.74
C ALA A 154 7.62 24.28 14.12
N PHE A 155 8.62 24.31 15.01
CA PHE A 155 8.50 25.04 16.28
C PHE A 155 8.34 26.55 16.08
N SER A 156 8.87 27.10 14.99
CA SER A 156 8.74 28.52 14.65
C SER A 156 7.52 28.83 13.76
N ASP A 157 6.78 27.81 13.32
CA ASP A 157 5.60 27.98 12.47
C ASP A 157 4.45 28.60 13.29
N ALA A 158 3.75 29.58 12.72
CA ALA A 158 2.59 30.21 13.36
C ALA A 158 1.44 29.21 13.56
N ASP A 159 1.40 28.12 12.79
CA ASP A 159 0.46 27.03 12.89
C ASP A 159 0.95 25.87 13.78
N PHE A 160 2.07 26.03 14.47
CA PHE A 160 2.56 25.03 15.43
C PHE A 160 1.49 24.68 16.46
N ALA A 161 1.05 23.43 16.46
CA ALA A 161 -0.05 22.95 17.29
C ALA A 161 0.44 22.36 18.61
N GLY A 162 1.55 21.62 18.57
CA GLY A 162 2.14 20.88 19.68
C GLY A 162 3.04 19.77 19.17
N VAL A 163 3.48 18.90 20.07
CA VAL A 163 4.26 17.70 19.75
C VAL A 163 3.56 16.43 20.21
N CYS A 164 3.83 15.33 19.53
CA CYS A 164 3.61 13.99 20.08
C CYS A 164 4.92 13.44 20.61
N VAL A 165 4.93 13.13 21.91
CA VAL A 165 6.12 12.62 22.60
C VAL A 165 6.05 11.09 22.66
N LEU A 166 6.97 10.44 21.96
CA LEU A 166 7.23 9.01 22.03
C LEU A 166 8.28 8.75 23.12
N ASP A 167 8.11 7.65 23.85
CA ASP A 167 9.06 7.23 24.90
C ASP A 167 9.37 8.33 25.93
N ALA A 168 8.33 9.06 26.35
CA ALA A 168 8.46 10.22 27.23
C ALA A 168 9.25 9.90 28.52
N GLY A 169 10.34 10.62 28.73
CA GLY A 169 11.25 10.46 29.87
C GLY A 169 12.23 9.28 29.77
N GLU A 170 12.21 8.52 28.68
CA GLU A 170 13.15 7.43 28.43
C GLU A 170 14.36 7.92 27.62
N ALA A 171 15.42 7.11 27.60
CA ALA A 171 16.65 7.45 26.89
C ALA A 171 16.42 7.66 25.39
N GLU A 172 15.43 7.01 24.80
CA GLU A 172 15.09 7.08 23.37
C GLU A 172 13.97 8.09 23.07
N GLU A 173 13.61 9.01 23.99
CA GLU A 173 12.53 9.99 23.77
C GLU A 173 12.64 10.72 22.41
N VAL A 174 11.52 10.79 21.70
CA VAL A 174 11.37 11.46 20.41
C VAL A 174 10.14 12.36 20.42
N ARG A 175 10.21 13.54 19.79
CA ARG A 175 9.08 14.48 19.68
C ARG A 175 8.75 14.80 18.23
N THR A 176 7.58 14.38 17.78
CA THR A 176 7.09 14.68 16.43
C THR A 176 6.24 15.94 16.45
N THR A 177 6.58 16.94 15.63
CA THR A 177 5.83 18.20 15.56
C THR A 177 4.54 18.07 14.76
N PHE A 178 3.46 18.69 15.23
CA PHE A 178 2.21 18.81 14.50
C PHE A 178 1.87 20.27 14.19
N LEU A 179 1.30 20.49 13.00
CA LEU A 179 0.80 21.78 12.55
C LEU A 179 -0.72 21.76 12.44
N SER A 180 -1.36 22.87 12.80
CA SER A 180 -2.81 23.09 12.79
C SER A 180 -3.16 24.06 11.65
N ARG A 181 -3.01 23.62 10.40
CA ARG A 181 -3.26 24.45 9.21
C ARG A 181 -4.73 24.39 8.79
N VAL A 182 -5.34 25.55 8.57
CA VAL A 182 -6.73 25.64 8.09
C VAL A 182 -6.84 24.95 6.73
N GLY A 183 -7.77 23.99 6.62
CA GLY A 183 -7.99 23.23 5.40
C GLY A 183 -7.22 21.91 5.32
N GLU A 184 -6.31 21.64 6.28
CA GLU A 184 -5.72 20.30 6.41
C GLU A 184 -6.67 19.36 7.19
N PRO A 185 -6.74 18.07 6.81
CA PRO A 185 -7.79 17.16 7.26
C PRO A 185 -7.67 16.69 8.72
N ALA A 186 -6.50 16.89 9.32
CA ALA A 186 -6.21 16.58 10.71
C ALA A 186 -5.66 17.83 11.41
N SER A 187 -6.31 18.98 11.22
CA SER A 187 -5.77 20.27 11.68
C SER A 187 -6.28 20.69 13.06
N SER A 188 -7.37 20.12 13.57
CA SER A 188 -7.89 20.53 14.88
C SER A 188 -7.05 19.98 16.04
N CYS A 189 -6.97 20.71 17.15
CA CYS A 189 -6.25 20.26 18.33
C CYS A 189 -6.75 18.93 18.90
N GLU A 190 -8.06 18.66 18.82
CA GLU A 190 -8.62 17.37 19.25
C GLU A 190 -8.20 16.23 18.32
N GLN A 191 -8.19 16.46 17.01
CA GLN A 191 -7.72 15.46 16.04
C GLN A 191 -6.23 15.20 16.16
N LEU A 192 -5.41 16.25 16.23
CA LEU A 192 -3.96 16.13 16.39
C LEU A 192 -3.59 15.35 17.65
N LYS A 193 -4.29 15.65 18.75
CA LYS A 193 -4.18 14.88 19.98
C LYS A 193 -4.59 13.42 19.78
N ALA A 194 -5.74 13.16 19.14
CA ALA A 194 -6.20 11.80 18.86
C ALA A 194 -5.20 11.05 17.97
N VAL A 195 -4.68 11.65 16.91
CA VAL A 195 -3.64 11.07 16.03
C VAL A 195 -2.40 10.69 16.84
N CYS A 196 -1.92 11.59 17.70
CA CYS A 196 -0.78 11.30 18.56
C CYS A 196 -1.05 10.11 19.49
N GLU A 197 -2.16 10.14 20.23
CA GLU A 197 -2.43 9.17 21.29
C GLU A 197 -2.85 7.78 20.73
N THR A 198 -3.43 7.73 19.53
CA THR A 198 -3.99 6.50 18.96
C THR A 198 -3.15 5.87 17.86
N PHE A 199 -2.56 6.68 16.98
CA PHE A 199 -1.81 6.19 15.82
C PHE A 199 -0.32 6.23 16.04
N VAL A 200 0.20 7.36 16.53
CA VAL A 200 1.62 7.48 16.85
C VAL A 200 1.93 6.68 18.13
N GLY A 201 0.97 6.58 19.06
CA GLY A 201 1.14 5.89 20.34
C GLY A 201 1.92 6.71 21.37
N GLY A 202 1.98 8.04 21.20
CA GLY A 202 2.68 8.95 22.09
C GLY A 202 1.77 9.72 23.03
N ILE A 203 2.36 10.67 23.76
CA ILE A 203 1.67 11.63 24.62
C ILE A 203 1.63 12.97 23.90
N PHE A 204 0.43 13.50 23.65
CA PHE A 204 0.31 14.81 23.03
C PHE A 204 0.64 15.92 24.04
N ASP A 205 1.65 16.73 23.73
CA ASP A 205 2.05 17.91 24.48
C ASP A 205 1.81 19.16 23.63
N GLY A 206 0.73 19.88 23.96
CA GLY A 206 0.37 21.13 23.28
C GLY A 206 1.22 22.33 23.70
N GLN A 207 2.10 22.22 24.70
CA GLN A 207 2.85 23.36 25.23
C GLN A 207 3.63 24.08 24.13
N GLY A 208 3.62 25.42 24.16
CA GLY A 208 4.26 26.26 23.15
C GLY A 208 3.48 26.36 21.83
N GLY A 209 2.57 25.42 21.55
CA GLY A 209 1.71 25.44 20.37
C GLY A 209 0.31 26.00 20.62
N LYS A 210 -0.45 26.18 19.53
CA LYS A 210 -1.86 26.62 19.53
C LYS A 210 -2.76 25.74 20.39
N CYS A 211 -2.42 24.46 20.57
CA CYS A 211 -3.22 23.51 21.35
C CYS A 211 -2.90 23.50 22.85
N GLY A 212 -1.86 24.21 23.30
CA GLY A 212 -1.47 24.28 24.71
C GLY A 212 -1.96 25.51 25.47
N ALA A 213 -2.51 26.53 24.79
CA ALA A 213 -2.88 27.83 25.37
C ALA A 213 -4.14 27.81 26.28
N GLY A 214 -4.44 26.68 26.92
CA GLY A 214 -5.75 26.40 27.53
C GLY A 214 -6.78 26.02 26.47
N PRO A 215 -8.07 25.87 26.81
CA PRO A 215 -9.11 25.80 25.79
C PRO A 215 -9.14 27.16 25.11
N ALA A 216 -8.27 27.35 24.11
CA ALA A 216 -8.55 28.27 23.03
C ALA A 216 -9.99 27.96 22.67
N ALA A 217 -10.86 28.94 22.85
CA ALA A 217 -12.24 28.77 22.49
C ALA A 217 -12.19 28.21 21.07
N ASP A 218 -12.78 27.03 20.88
CA ASP A 218 -12.94 26.38 19.58
C ASP A 218 -13.93 27.21 18.73
N THR A 219 -13.82 28.55 18.81
CA THR A 219 -14.59 29.58 18.14
C THR A 219 -14.12 29.78 16.71
N ASP A 220 -12.98 29.17 16.34
CA ASP A 220 -12.56 29.02 14.95
C ASP A 220 -12.96 27.67 14.34
N ARG A 221 -13.85 26.91 15.02
CA ARG A 221 -14.98 26.39 14.27
C ARG A 221 -15.88 27.57 13.90
N GLY A 222 -15.44 28.41 12.95
CA GLY A 222 -16.40 28.80 11.94
C GLY A 222 -17.05 27.48 11.52
N PRO A 223 -18.38 27.31 11.66
CA PRO A 223 -19.04 26.01 11.56
C PRO A 223 -18.37 25.28 10.41
N VAL A 224 -17.76 24.10 10.69
CA VAL A 224 -17.22 23.23 9.63
C VAL A 224 -18.25 23.33 8.56
N ASN A 225 -17.88 23.91 7.42
CA ASN A 225 -18.89 24.37 6.49
C ASN A 225 -19.60 23.11 6.00
N THR A 226 -20.70 22.74 6.67
CA THR A 226 -21.53 21.57 6.34
C THR A 226 -22.16 21.77 4.97
N SER A 227 -21.95 22.94 4.36
CA SER A 227 -22.24 23.24 2.98
C SER A 227 -21.17 22.78 1.99
N ALA A 228 -20.04 22.18 2.40
CA ALA A 228 -19.17 21.45 1.47
C ALA A 228 -19.76 20.04 1.34
N PRO A 229 -20.51 19.74 0.26
CA PRO A 229 -21.46 18.62 0.26
C PRO A 229 -20.79 17.24 0.31
N CYS A 230 -19.47 17.16 0.12
CA CYS A 230 -18.72 15.92 0.08
C CYS A 230 -17.31 16.18 0.61
N GLN A 231 -17.03 15.77 1.85
CA GLN A 231 -15.71 15.92 2.44
C GLN A 231 -15.01 14.58 2.53
N LEU A 232 -13.90 14.48 1.81
CA LEU A 232 -12.98 13.37 1.86
C LEU A 232 -11.74 13.85 2.58
N SER A 233 -11.39 13.19 3.68
CA SER A 233 -10.07 13.35 4.25
C SER A 233 -9.12 12.39 3.51
N PRO A 234 -7.96 12.83 3.00
CA PRO A 234 -6.83 11.92 2.85
C PRO A 234 -6.50 11.40 4.25
N GLY A 235 -7.15 10.30 4.61
CA GLY A 235 -6.97 9.66 5.90
C GLY A 235 -5.63 8.93 5.97
N ILE A 236 -5.34 8.54 7.21
CA ILE A 236 -4.17 7.78 7.70
C ILE A 236 -3.97 6.39 7.04
N ALA A 237 -4.71 6.04 5.98
CA ALA A 237 -4.60 4.76 5.26
C ALA A 237 -5.02 4.91 3.79
N GLY A 238 -4.52 5.97 3.14
CA GLY A 238 -5.01 6.42 1.84
C GLY A 238 -6.39 7.08 1.95
N GLY A 239 -6.74 7.93 0.97
CA GLY A 239 -8.01 8.67 0.86
C GLY A 239 -9.29 7.82 0.76
N GLY A 240 -9.30 6.62 1.33
CA GLY A 240 -10.48 5.77 1.46
C GLY A 240 -11.36 6.07 2.66
N HIS A 241 -10.81 6.65 3.74
CA HIS A 241 -11.59 7.01 4.93
C HIS A 241 -12.25 8.39 4.79
N MET A 242 -13.44 8.54 5.35
CA MET A 242 -14.10 9.84 5.50
C MET A 242 -13.38 10.68 6.57
N HIS A 243 -13.44 12.00 6.50
CA HIS A 243 -13.21 12.88 7.67
C HIS A 243 -14.21 12.56 8.80
N ILE A 244 -13.86 12.79 10.07
CA ILE A 244 -14.73 12.48 11.22
C ILE A 244 -16.10 13.18 11.16
N ASP A 245 -16.10 14.42 10.68
CA ASP A 245 -17.29 15.26 10.51
C ASP A 245 -17.83 15.24 9.07
N SER A 246 -17.39 14.30 8.24
CA SER A 246 -17.81 14.25 6.83
C SER A 246 -19.29 13.98 6.70
N HIS A 247 -19.83 14.51 5.62
CA HIS A 247 -21.07 14.05 5.02
C HIS A 247 -20.81 13.51 3.62
N TRP A 248 -21.58 12.50 3.23
CA TRP A 248 -21.58 11.95 1.88
C TRP A 248 -23.01 11.56 1.51
N ASP A 249 -23.55 12.18 0.47
CA ASP A 249 -24.93 11.98 0.05
C ASP A 249 -25.06 11.69 -1.45
N SER A 250 -26.29 11.64 -1.95
CA SER A 250 -26.59 11.39 -3.36
C SER A 250 -26.07 12.48 -4.30
N THR A 251 -25.76 13.67 -3.79
CA THR A 251 -25.22 14.78 -4.59
C THR A 251 -23.71 14.69 -4.77
N CYS A 252 -23.05 13.74 -4.10
CA CYS A 252 -21.62 13.56 -4.20
C CYS A 252 -21.15 12.96 -5.53
N GLU A 253 -19.94 13.38 -5.91
CA GLU A 253 -19.32 12.94 -7.15
C GLU A 253 -19.22 11.41 -7.19
N ASN A 254 -19.46 10.87 -8.38
CA ASN A 254 -19.54 9.44 -8.66
C ASN A 254 -20.61 8.66 -7.86
N GLN A 255 -21.44 9.28 -7.01
CA GLN A 255 -22.49 8.56 -6.28
C GLN A 255 -23.59 8.01 -7.20
N GLU A 256 -23.83 8.65 -8.33
CA GLU A 256 -24.76 8.16 -9.36
C GLU A 256 -24.21 6.97 -10.17
N ASN A 257 -22.89 6.70 -10.09
CA ASN A 257 -22.25 5.64 -10.85
C ASN A 257 -22.81 4.25 -10.46
N GLU A 258 -22.92 3.31 -11.41
CA GLU A 258 -23.43 1.97 -11.10
C GLU A 258 -22.49 1.18 -10.19
N TYR A 259 -21.18 1.44 -10.21
CA TYR A 259 -20.20 0.81 -9.31
C TYR A 259 -20.12 1.49 -7.94
N ALA A 260 -20.80 2.62 -7.75
CA ALA A 260 -20.93 3.21 -6.43
C ALA A 260 -21.73 2.28 -5.53
N GLN A 261 -21.23 1.98 -4.32
CA GLN A 261 -22.08 1.24 -3.38
C GLN A 261 -23.13 2.21 -2.79
N PRO A 262 -24.30 1.70 -2.35
CA PRO A 262 -25.36 2.53 -1.79
C PRO A 262 -24.90 3.34 -0.58
N LEU A 263 -25.60 4.43 -0.27
CA LEU A 263 -25.32 5.20 0.94
C LEU A 263 -25.60 4.38 2.19
N ARG A 264 -26.54 3.44 2.09
CA ARG A 264 -26.92 2.55 3.16
C ARG A 264 -27.05 1.12 2.68
N TRP A 265 -26.25 0.23 3.24
CA TRP A 265 -26.30 -1.19 2.91
C TRP A 265 -25.75 -2.11 3.99
N ALA A 266 -26.10 -3.39 3.88
CA ALA A 266 -25.57 -4.45 4.70
C ALA A 266 -25.33 -5.71 3.85
N ALA A 267 -24.38 -6.52 4.28
CA ALA A 267 -24.08 -7.82 3.68
C ALA A 267 -23.58 -8.78 4.76
N ASP A 268 -23.79 -10.07 4.56
CA ASP A 268 -23.01 -11.07 5.28
C ASP A 268 -21.58 -11.01 4.74
N ILE A 269 -20.59 -11.17 5.60
CA ILE A 269 -19.18 -11.04 5.25
C ILE A 269 -18.41 -12.27 5.71
N GLU A 270 -17.50 -12.74 4.86
CA GLU A 270 -16.44 -13.67 5.21
C GLU A 270 -15.10 -12.97 5.03
N THR A 271 -14.26 -12.98 6.05
CA THR A 271 -12.90 -12.41 5.98
C THR A 271 -11.89 -13.52 6.15
N VAL A 272 -10.98 -13.64 5.18
CA VAL A 272 -9.82 -14.54 5.22
C VAL A 272 -8.55 -13.70 5.40
N LEU A 273 -7.79 -13.98 6.46
CA LEU A 273 -6.48 -13.38 6.71
C LEU A 273 -5.40 -14.35 6.20
N ILE A 274 -4.75 -13.98 5.10
CA ILE A 274 -3.90 -14.88 4.30
C ILE A 274 -2.71 -15.38 5.13
N GLN A 275 -1.91 -14.46 5.66
CA GLN A 275 -0.69 -14.78 6.41
C GLN A 275 -1.00 -15.53 7.71
N LYS A 276 -2.19 -15.31 8.28
CA LYS A 276 -2.61 -15.92 9.55
C LYS A 276 -3.35 -17.24 9.36
N GLY A 277 -3.74 -17.58 8.12
CA GLY A 277 -4.63 -18.71 7.84
C GLY A 277 -5.90 -18.66 8.69
N SER A 278 -6.41 -17.45 8.97
CA SER A 278 -7.56 -17.22 9.84
C SER A 278 -8.78 -16.86 9.02
N ARG A 279 -9.94 -17.34 9.46
CA ARG A 279 -11.22 -17.13 8.79
C ARG A 279 -12.26 -16.70 9.79
N THR A 280 -12.92 -15.58 9.50
CA THR A 280 -14.05 -15.07 10.26
C THR A 280 -15.27 -14.90 9.37
N VAL A 281 -16.45 -15.02 9.94
CA VAL A 281 -17.73 -14.74 9.27
C VAL A 281 -18.53 -13.77 10.11
N GLY A 282 -19.44 -13.03 9.51
CA GLY A 282 -20.33 -12.16 10.25
C GLY A 282 -21.17 -11.30 9.33
N ARG A 283 -21.44 -10.08 9.77
CA ARG A 283 -22.28 -9.14 9.03
C ARG A 283 -21.72 -7.75 9.11
N ILE A 284 -21.78 -7.04 7.99
CA ILE A 284 -21.35 -5.66 7.87
C ILE A 284 -22.55 -4.77 7.57
N TYR A 285 -22.54 -3.58 8.16
CA TYR A 285 -23.55 -2.54 7.97
C TYR A 285 -22.82 -1.23 7.69
N TYR A 286 -23.22 -0.55 6.64
CA TYR A 286 -22.74 0.76 6.24
C TYR A 286 -23.91 1.72 6.19
N ASP A 287 -23.76 2.87 6.84
CA ASP A 287 -24.59 4.05 6.67
C ASP A 287 -23.66 5.26 6.54
N ILE A 288 -23.23 5.46 5.30
CA ILE A 288 -22.22 6.44 4.92
C ILE A 288 -22.76 7.86 5.01
N ALA A 289 -24.06 8.05 4.77
CA ALA A 289 -24.71 9.35 4.92
C ALA A 289 -24.57 9.92 6.34
N ASN A 290 -24.50 9.04 7.34
CA ASN A 290 -24.35 9.39 8.75
C ASN A 290 -22.95 9.05 9.30
N ASN A 291 -21.98 8.70 8.44
CA ASN A 291 -20.66 8.24 8.83
C ASN A 291 -20.71 7.14 9.92
N ARG A 292 -21.52 6.09 9.69
CA ARG A 292 -21.65 4.93 10.58
C ARG A 292 -21.30 3.63 9.86
N LYS A 293 -20.58 2.76 10.56
CA LYS A 293 -20.31 1.38 10.14
C LYS A 293 -20.43 0.47 11.35
N ARG A 294 -20.95 -0.72 11.13
CA ARG A 294 -20.85 -1.82 12.07
C ARG A 294 -20.29 -3.03 11.36
N GLN A 295 -19.44 -3.77 12.03
CA GLN A 295 -18.95 -5.05 11.55
C GLN A 295 -18.94 -6.05 12.70
N ASP A 296 -19.60 -7.18 12.47
CA ASP A 296 -19.60 -8.32 13.36
C ASP A 296 -18.59 -9.35 12.84
N TRP A 297 -17.81 -9.95 13.74
CA TRP A 297 -16.89 -11.04 13.46
C TRP A 297 -17.16 -12.20 14.39
N LEU A 298 -17.30 -13.38 13.81
CA LEU A 298 -17.38 -14.67 14.47
C LEU A 298 -16.24 -15.52 13.93
N HIS A 299 -15.34 -15.93 14.82
CA HIS A 299 -14.19 -16.75 14.44
C HIS A 299 -14.62 -18.14 14.01
N VAL A 300 -14.12 -18.61 12.87
CA VAL A 300 -14.43 -19.95 12.34
C VAL A 300 -13.21 -20.85 12.34
N GLU A 301 -12.08 -20.38 11.83
CA GLU A 301 -10.88 -21.19 11.61
C GLU A 301 -9.59 -20.37 11.85
N GLY A 302 -8.50 -21.05 12.21
CA GLY A 302 -7.20 -20.44 12.51
C GLY A 302 -6.96 -20.19 14.00
N ASN A 303 -5.70 -19.93 14.38
CA ASN A 303 -5.31 -19.74 15.78
C ASN A 303 -5.37 -18.27 16.23
N GLU A 304 -5.34 -17.32 15.29
CA GLU A 304 -5.37 -15.89 15.58
C GLU A 304 -6.72 -15.25 15.25
N ALA A 305 -7.09 -14.31 16.10
CA ALA A 305 -8.45 -13.91 16.37
C ALA A 305 -8.72 -12.48 15.87
N SER A 306 -9.48 -12.35 14.78
CA SER A 306 -9.87 -11.12 14.05
C SER A 306 -8.75 -10.15 13.65
N LEU A 307 -9.15 -9.21 12.77
CA LEU A 307 -8.35 -8.09 12.29
C LEU A 307 -7.86 -7.20 13.46
N LEU A 308 -8.70 -6.95 14.48
CA LEU A 308 -8.43 -5.91 15.48
C LEU A 308 -8.32 -6.50 16.89
N PHE A 309 -7.18 -6.26 17.55
CA PHE A 309 -6.94 -6.53 18.98
C PHE A 309 -6.93 -8.00 19.42
N GLY A 310 -6.84 -8.97 18.50
CA GLY A 310 -6.76 -10.39 18.88
C GLY A 310 -8.06 -10.94 19.48
N ILE A 311 -9.21 -10.32 19.19
CA ILE A 311 -10.53 -10.72 19.70
C ILE A 311 -11.18 -11.70 18.73
N LYS A 312 -11.67 -12.85 19.20
CA LYS A 312 -12.23 -13.91 18.32
C LYS A 312 -13.62 -13.54 17.83
N ASN A 313 -14.48 -13.21 18.78
CA ASN A 313 -15.86 -12.87 18.53
C ASN A 313 -16.08 -11.43 18.96
N ALA A 314 -16.30 -10.55 17.99
CA ALA A 314 -16.41 -9.12 18.26
C ALA A 314 -17.51 -8.45 17.44
N THR A 315 -18.02 -7.34 17.97
CA THR A 315 -18.76 -6.35 17.18
C THR A 315 -18.02 -5.02 17.30
N ALA A 316 -17.60 -4.45 16.17
CA ALA A 316 -17.15 -3.07 16.11
C ALA A 316 -18.26 -2.18 15.56
N VAL A 317 -18.45 -1.03 16.21
CA VAL A 317 -19.32 0.04 15.76
C VAL A 317 -18.47 1.30 15.66
N HIS A 318 -18.38 1.84 14.45
CA HIS A 318 -17.67 3.07 14.15
C HIS A 318 -18.71 4.14 13.76
N VAL A 319 -18.85 5.17 14.59
CA VAL A 319 -19.79 6.28 14.40
C VAL A 319 -19.02 7.58 14.49
N HIS A 320 -19.00 8.36 13.40
CA HIS A 320 -18.25 9.60 13.27
C HIS A 320 -16.74 9.40 13.51
N GLY A 321 -16.18 9.96 14.59
CA GLY A 321 -14.78 9.81 14.98
C GLY A 321 -14.59 8.91 16.20
N GLU A 322 -15.45 7.90 16.35
CA GLU A 322 -15.49 7.04 17.53
C GLU A 322 -15.67 5.57 17.15
N LEU A 323 -14.79 4.72 17.66
CA LEU A 323 -14.79 3.28 17.47
C LEU A 323 -15.06 2.60 18.80
N SER A 324 -16.15 1.84 18.87
CA SER A 324 -16.52 1.00 20.01
C SER A 324 -16.43 -0.48 19.61
N ILE A 325 -15.83 -1.31 20.46
CA ILE A 325 -15.65 -2.74 20.20
C ILE A 325 -16.12 -3.54 21.40
N MET A 326 -17.04 -4.47 21.16
CA MET A 326 -17.50 -5.45 22.15
C MET A 326 -16.81 -6.79 21.92
N ASP A 327 -16.05 -7.26 22.91
CA ASP A 327 -15.55 -8.64 22.99
C ASP A 327 -16.65 -9.52 23.57
N TRP A 328 -17.31 -10.31 22.71
CA TRP A 328 -18.42 -11.16 23.10
C TRP A 328 -18.00 -12.29 24.05
N ASP A 329 -16.76 -12.77 23.93
CA ASP A 329 -16.25 -13.86 24.76
C ASP A 329 -15.98 -13.39 26.18
N LYS A 330 -15.50 -12.16 26.34
CA LYS A 330 -15.20 -11.56 27.66
C LYS A 330 -16.35 -10.74 28.24
N GLY A 331 -17.33 -10.36 27.43
CA GLY A 331 -18.38 -9.43 27.84
C GLY A 331 -17.84 -8.03 28.15
N VAL A 332 -16.76 -7.62 27.45
CA VAL A 332 -16.07 -6.34 27.68
C VAL A 332 -16.29 -5.44 26.48
N CYS A 333 -16.75 -4.22 26.72
CA CYS A 333 -16.80 -3.17 25.71
C CYS A 333 -15.66 -2.16 25.93
N ILE A 334 -14.94 -1.86 24.86
CA ILE A 334 -13.93 -0.82 24.79
C ILE A 334 -14.36 0.27 23.81
N LYS A 335 -13.89 1.49 24.06
CA LYS A 335 -14.25 2.65 23.27
C LYS A 335 -13.02 3.53 23.08
N THR A 336 -12.78 3.97 21.85
CA THR A 336 -11.68 4.86 21.49
C THR A 336 -12.15 5.92 20.50
N LYS A 337 -11.53 7.10 20.56
CA LYS A 337 -11.67 8.08 19.48
C LYS A 337 -10.77 7.66 18.32
N VAL A 338 -11.22 7.91 17.09
CA VAL A 338 -10.45 7.71 15.87
C VAL A 338 -10.47 9.00 15.05
N PRO A 339 -9.31 9.49 14.56
CA PRO A 339 -9.21 10.71 13.76
C PRO A 339 -9.70 10.56 12.31
N VAL A 340 -10.29 9.41 11.96
CA VAL A 340 -10.89 9.15 10.65
C VAL A 340 -12.29 8.61 10.85
N GLY A 341 -13.18 8.92 9.90
CA GLY A 341 -14.48 8.29 9.74
C GLY A 341 -14.40 6.97 9.00
N ASN A 342 -15.53 6.46 8.54
CA ASN A 342 -15.63 5.16 7.89
C ASN A 342 -15.00 5.13 6.50
N LEU A 343 -14.54 3.95 6.07
CA LEU A 343 -14.24 3.69 4.67
C LEU A 343 -15.53 3.85 3.86
N ARG A 344 -15.56 4.77 2.89
CA ARG A 344 -16.77 5.01 2.07
C ARG A 344 -16.83 4.06 0.89
N SER A 345 -18.02 3.82 0.38
CA SER A 345 -18.32 2.89 -0.72
C SER A 345 -17.56 3.12 -2.03
N ASN A 346 -17.43 4.38 -2.45
CA ASN A 346 -16.90 4.73 -3.78
C ASN A 346 -15.41 5.04 -3.71
N TRP A 347 -14.77 4.73 -2.58
CA TRP A 347 -13.40 5.11 -2.34
C TRP A 347 -12.45 4.65 -3.45
N VAL A 348 -12.71 3.48 -4.03
CA VAL A 348 -11.91 2.89 -5.11
C VAL A 348 -12.21 3.51 -6.48
N LEU A 349 -13.25 4.34 -6.61
CA LEU A 349 -13.73 4.91 -7.88
C LEU A 349 -13.26 6.35 -8.11
N ASP A 350 -12.47 6.90 -7.19
CA ASP A 350 -11.88 8.22 -7.37
C ASP A 350 -10.44 8.28 -6.85
N SER A 351 -9.76 9.33 -7.27
CA SER A 351 -8.37 9.63 -6.89
C SER A 351 -8.30 10.77 -5.87
N TYR A 352 -9.35 10.96 -5.06
CA TYR A 352 -9.32 11.98 -4.02
C TYR A 352 -8.39 11.57 -2.87
N GLY A 353 -7.35 12.38 -2.66
CA GLY A 353 -6.36 12.24 -1.61
C GLY A 353 -4.93 12.27 -2.17
N ALA A 354 -4.02 12.97 -1.49
CA ALA A 354 -2.64 13.07 -1.92
C ALA A 354 -1.97 11.67 -1.93
N GLY A 355 -1.36 11.31 -3.05
CA GLY A 355 -0.72 9.99 -3.26
C GLY A 355 -1.67 8.83 -3.53
N THR A 356 -2.99 9.04 -3.55
CA THR A 356 -3.93 7.95 -3.86
C THR A 356 -4.33 7.93 -5.31
N VAL A 357 -4.01 6.84 -6.00
CA VAL A 357 -4.39 6.62 -7.40
C VAL A 357 -5.43 5.51 -7.43
N SER A 358 -6.60 5.79 -7.99
CA SER A 358 -7.55 4.75 -8.40
C SER A 358 -7.19 4.26 -9.81
N GLN A 359 -7.30 2.96 -10.03
CA GLN A 359 -7.13 2.35 -11.34
C GLN A 359 -8.22 1.34 -11.62
N TYR A 360 -8.76 1.40 -12.82
CA TYR A 360 -9.56 0.33 -13.38
C TYR A 360 -8.67 -0.81 -13.88
N LEU A 361 -8.93 -2.03 -13.40
CA LEU A 361 -8.19 -3.23 -13.78
C LEU A 361 -8.82 -3.98 -14.95
N GLY A 362 -10.02 -3.59 -15.38
CA GLY A 362 -10.75 -4.27 -16.44
C GLY A 362 -11.79 -5.27 -15.94
N PRO A 363 -12.49 -5.93 -16.87
CA PRO A 363 -13.35 -7.06 -16.59
C PRO A 363 -12.52 -8.34 -16.36
N GLY A 364 -13.04 -9.24 -15.54
CA GLY A 364 -12.41 -10.50 -15.20
C GLY A 364 -13.41 -11.54 -14.71
N TYR A 365 -12.90 -12.71 -14.33
CA TYR A 365 -13.70 -13.74 -13.67
C TYR A 365 -13.07 -14.09 -12.33
N ILE A 366 -13.87 -14.11 -11.28
CA ILE A 366 -13.46 -14.58 -9.95
C ILE A 366 -14.26 -15.81 -9.55
N LEU A 367 -13.66 -16.70 -8.76
CA LEU A 367 -14.39 -17.78 -8.11
C LEU A 367 -15.17 -17.19 -6.92
N TYR A 368 -16.49 -17.17 -7.02
CA TYR A 368 -17.36 -16.62 -5.99
C TYR A 368 -18.52 -17.58 -5.73
N ASN A 369 -18.63 -18.05 -4.49
CA ASN A 369 -19.65 -19.03 -4.05
C ASN A 369 -19.65 -20.32 -4.92
N GLY A 370 -18.47 -20.87 -5.18
CA GLY A 370 -18.28 -22.11 -5.93
C GLY A 370 -18.54 -22.02 -7.44
N ALA A 371 -18.75 -20.81 -7.99
CA ALA A 371 -18.92 -20.58 -9.42
C ALA A 371 -18.07 -19.40 -9.89
N PHE A 372 -17.65 -19.42 -11.15
CA PHE A 372 -17.04 -18.25 -11.77
C PHE A 372 -18.09 -17.15 -11.96
N ARG A 373 -17.76 -15.93 -11.56
CA ARG A 373 -18.57 -14.72 -11.74
C ARG A 373 -17.80 -13.72 -12.58
N HIS A 374 -18.46 -13.19 -13.59
CA HIS A 374 -17.93 -12.05 -14.33
C HIS A 374 -17.97 -10.80 -13.43
N VAL A 375 -16.84 -10.13 -13.32
CA VAL A 375 -16.66 -8.94 -12.47
C VAL A 375 -15.91 -7.85 -13.19
N ARG A 376 -16.05 -6.62 -12.71
CA ARG A 376 -15.11 -5.53 -12.97
C ARG A 376 -14.33 -5.22 -11.72
N GLN A 377 -13.06 -4.89 -11.89
CA GLN A 377 -12.14 -4.68 -10.77
C GLN A 377 -11.54 -3.27 -10.81
N TRP A 378 -11.42 -2.68 -9.64
CA TRP A 378 -10.67 -1.45 -9.42
C TRP A 378 -9.68 -1.70 -8.31
N ARG A 379 -8.56 -0.98 -8.36
CA ARG A 379 -7.62 -0.93 -7.25
C ARG A 379 -7.31 0.50 -6.87
N LYS A 380 -6.89 0.73 -5.63
CA LYS A 380 -6.42 2.03 -5.18
C LYS A 380 -5.25 1.91 -4.22
N THR A 381 -4.28 2.79 -4.40
CA THR A 381 -3.02 2.78 -3.64
C THR A 381 -3.31 2.98 -2.15
N GLU A 382 -2.73 2.11 -1.35
CA GLU A 382 -2.54 2.29 0.08
C GLU A 382 -1.11 2.88 0.26
N PRO A 383 -1.00 4.15 0.70
CA PRO A 383 0.27 4.87 0.72
C PRO A 383 1.24 4.45 1.84
N LEU A 384 0.77 3.80 2.91
CA LEU A 384 1.62 3.30 3.99
C LEU A 384 2.38 2.03 3.62
N GLU A 385 1.80 1.19 2.76
CA GLU A 385 2.30 -0.15 2.47
C GLU A 385 2.83 -0.32 1.05
N ASN A 386 2.78 0.74 0.22
CA ASN A 386 3.08 0.65 -1.22
C ASN A 386 2.35 -0.54 -1.86
N ALA A 387 1.09 -0.72 -1.45
CA ALA A 387 0.24 -1.84 -1.82
C ALA A 387 -1.08 -1.29 -2.38
N PHE A 388 -1.89 -2.17 -2.94
CA PHE A 388 -3.18 -1.78 -3.49
C PHE A 388 -4.30 -2.55 -2.82
N MET A 389 -5.33 -1.83 -2.38
CA MET A 389 -6.62 -2.42 -2.10
C MET A 389 -7.33 -2.67 -3.43
N VAL A 390 -7.92 -3.85 -3.62
CA VAL A 390 -8.67 -4.22 -4.84
C VAL A 390 -10.13 -4.45 -4.50
N GLN A 391 -11.06 -3.95 -5.31
CA GLN A 391 -12.49 -4.17 -5.17
C GLN A 391 -13.05 -4.75 -6.46
N SER A 392 -13.74 -5.88 -6.34
CA SER A 392 -14.43 -6.56 -7.44
C SER A 392 -15.94 -6.33 -7.34
N TYR A 393 -16.57 -5.96 -8.45
CA TYR A 393 -18.01 -5.71 -8.56
C TYR A 393 -18.69 -6.67 -9.53
N ASP A 394 -19.91 -7.09 -9.22
CA ASP A 394 -20.68 -8.07 -9.99
C ASP A 394 -21.24 -7.51 -11.32
N GLU A 395 -20.81 -8.05 -12.45
CA GLU A 395 -21.33 -7.68 -13.78
C GLU A 395 -22.63 -8.41 -14.14
N GLU A 396 -22.94 -9.52 -13.48
CA GLU A 396 -24.05 -10.39 -13.86
C GLU A 396 -25.36 -10.00 -13.17
N GLN A 397 -25.28 -9.38 -12.00
CA GLN A 397 -26.45 -9.01 -11.21
C GLN A 397 -26.39 -7.57 -10.73
N GLU A 398 -27.37 -6.80 -11.19
CA GLU A 398 -27.66 -5.48 -10.65
C GLU A 398 -28.44 -5.59 -9.34
N TRP A 399 -28.32 -4.55 -8.54
CA TRP A 399 -28.92 -4.40 -7.22
C TRP A 399 -29.76 -3.13 -7.20
N GLU A 400 -31.06 -3.30 -7.01
CA GLU A 400 -31.99 -2.20 -6.85
C GLU A 400 -31.80 -1.56 -5.46
N THR A 401 -31.53 -0.26 -5.45
CA THR A 401 -31.21 0.52 -4.25
C THR A 401 -32.02 1.82 -4.26
N PRO A 402 -32.18 2.51 -3.11
CA PRO A 402 -32.83 3.82 -3.08
C PRO A 402 -32.22 4.85 -4.05
N GLU A 403 -30.94 4.71 -4.37
CA GLU A 403 -30.15 5.56 -5.27
C GLU A 403 -30.13 5.03 -6.72
N GLY A 404 -30.97 4.05 -7.06
CA GLY A 404 -31.06 3.45 -8.39
C GLY A 404 -30.38 2.09 -8.51
N MET A 405 -30.08 1.68 -9.74
CA MET A 405 -29.45 0.37 -9.99
C MET A 405 -27.95 0.47 -9.75
N LYS A 406 -27.43 -0.39 -8.86
CA LYS A 406 -26.01 -0.48 -8.52
C LYS A 406 -25.45 -1.88 -8.78
N ARG A 407 -24.13 -1.99 -8.82
CA ARG A 407 -23.34 -3.22 -8.91
C ARG A 407 -22.94 -3.64 -7.51
N ARG A 408 -23.06 -4.92 -7.20
CA ARG A 408 -22.75 -5.42 -5.86
C ARG A 408 -21.25 -5.58 -5.68
N PRO A 409 -20.64 -5.09 -4.58
CA PRO A 409 -19.29 -5.50 -4.24
C PRO A 409 -19.30 -7.00 -3.90
N LEU A 410 -18.44 -7.80 -4.53
CA LEU A 410 -18.37 -9.24 -4.24
C LEU A 410 -17.17 -9.59 -3.38
N LEU A 411 -16.02 -8.96 -3.67
CA LEU A 411 -14.75 -9.29 -3.07
C LEU A 411 -13.91 -8.03 -2.91
N ARG A 412 -13.31 -7.84 -1.74
CA ARG A 412 -12.32 -6.80 -1.46
C ARG A 412 -11.02 -7.43 -0.95
N GLU A 413 -9.92 -7.07 -1.57
CA GLU A 413 -8.57 -7.41 -1.13
C GLU A 413 -8.01 -6.18 -0.44
N THR A 414 -7.55 -6.33 0.79
CA THR A 414 -6.98 -5.25 1.60
C THR A 414 -5.57 -5.66 1.99
N PRO A 415 -4.53 -4.92 1.60
CA PRO A 415 -3.19 -5.16 2.09
C PRO A 415 -3.22 -4.98 3.60
N GLY A 416 -2.58 -5.94 4.26
CA GLY A 416 -2.76 -6.14 5.68
C GLY A 416 -2.10 -5.06 6.49
N SER A 417 -2.88 -4.27 7.22
CA SER A 417 -2.32 -3.30 8.17
C SER A 417 -1.32 -3.96 9.14
N PRO A 418 -0.39 -3.18 9.72
CA PRO A 418 0.64 -3.68 10.62
C PRO A 418 0.20 -4.78 11.61
N GLY A 419 0.74 -5.99 11.46
CA GLY A 419 0.46 -7.15 12.33
C GLY A 419 -0.86 -7.90 12.07
N GLN A 420 -1.65 -7.52 11.05
CA GLN A 420 -2.91 -8.19 10.68
C GLN A 420 -2.73 -9.18 9.52
N GLY A 421 -1.80 -8.89 8.60
CA GLY A 421 -1.67 -9.63 7.34
C GLY A 421 -2.81 -9.30 6.37
N ASP A 422 -2.57 -9.58 5.10
CA ASP A 422 -3.48 -9.32 4.00
C ASP A 422 -4.84 -9.99 4.23
N ALA A 423 -5.89 -9.25 3.90
CA ALA A 423 -7.26 -9.68 4.10
C ALA A 423 -8.01 -9.77 2.77
N ILE A 424 -8.80 -10.84 2.63
CA ILE A 424 -9.80 -10.98 1.59
C ILE A 424 -11.17 -10.97 2.26
N ASP A 425 -11.96 -9.94 1.98
CA ASP A 425 -13.36 -9.84 2.38
C ASP A 425 -14.27 -10.27 1.24
N ILE A 426 -15.17 -11.21 1.51
CA ILE A 426 -16.16 -11.72 0.56
C ILE A 426 -17.55 -11.39 1.07
N PHE A 427 -18.35 -10.71 0.26
CA PHE A 427 -19.66 -10.18 0.65
C PHE A 427 -20.80 -11.00 0.05
N TYR A 428 -21.83 -11.29 0.85
CA TYR A 428 -23.01 -12.08 0.46
C TYR A 428 -24.30 -11.41 0.93
N ASN A 429 -25.45 -11.83 0.38
CA ASN A 429 -26.78 -11.45 0.88
C ASN A 429 -26.97 -9.94 1.10
N HIS A 430 -26.56 -9.15 0.10
CA HIS A 430 -26.68 -7.69 0.08
C HIS A 430 -28.13 -7.22 0.31
N THR A 431 -28.31 -6.20 1.15
CA THR A 431 -29.59 -5.53 1.38
C THR A 431 -29.37 -4.05 1.68
N THR A 432 -30.32 -3.20 1.31
CA THR A 432 -30.39 -1.79 1.73
C THR A 432 -31.36 -1.58 2.90
N GLU A 433 -32.06 -2.64 3.30
CA GLU A 433 -33.10 -2.61 4.34
C GLU A 433 -32.55 -3.11 5.68
N PHE A 434 -32.43 -2.19 6.64
CA PHE A 434 -32.18 -2.49 8.05
C PHE A 434 -32.53 -1.29 8.94
N GLU A 435 -32.85 -1.55 10.21
CA GLU A 435 -33.21 -0.55 11.22
C GLU A 435 -31.98 0.17 11.78
N ASP A 436 -32.12 1.43 12.22
CA ASP A 436 -31.02 2.22 12.82
C ASP A 436 -30.44 1.60 14.09
N SER A 437 -31.27 0.88 14.85
CA SER A 437 -30.89 0.20 16.09
C SER A 437 -29.71 -0.78 15.96
N VAL A 438 -29.30 -1.13 14.74
CA VAL A 438 -28.08 -1.94 14.53
C VAL A 438 -26.81 -1.22 14.98
N PHE A 439 -26.79 0.12 14.95
CA PHE A 439 -25.64 0.92 15.42
C PHE A 439 -25.73 1.22 16.93
N ASP A 440 -26.94 1.23 17.48
CA ASP A 440 -27.20 1.50 18.90
C ASP A 440 -27.01 0.24 19.78
N ILE A 441 -26.49 -0.86 19.24
CA ILE A 441 -26.35 -2.14 19.96
C ILE A 441 -25.42 -2.05 21.18
N LEU A 442 -24.52 -1.07 21.18
CA LEU A 442 -23.60 -0.81 22.29
C LEU A 442 -24.12 0.29 23.23
N ASP A 443 -25.26 0.91 22.90
CA ASP A 443 -25.86 1.93 23.74
C ASP A 443 -26.34 1.31 25.06
N GLY A 444 -25.91 1.90 26.17
CA GLY A 444 -26.19 1.40 27.50
C GLY A 444 -25.23 0.33 28.03
N LEU A 445 -24.24 -0.11 27.22
CA LEU A 445 -23.09 -0.83 27.75
C LEU A 445 -22.11 0.16 28.41
N ASP A 446 -21.53 -0.24 29.54
CA ASP A 446 -20.45 0.51 30.20
C ASP A 446 -19.14 0.26 29.43
N CYS A 447 -19.04 0.87 28.25
CA CYS A 447 -17.86 0.81 27.41
C CYS A 447 -16.75 1.64 28.04
N ARG A 448 -15.70 0.95 28.48
CA ARG A 448 -14.56 1.63 29.08
C ARG A 448 -13.78 2.33 27.99
N ALA A 449 -13.41 3.58 28.24
CA ALA A 449 -12.33 4.19 27.47
C ALA A 449 -11.11 3.26 27.56
N MET A 450 -10.37 3.09 26.47
CA MET A 450 -9.04 2.47 26.56
C MET A 450 -8.18 3.33 27.50
N GLU A 451 -8.06 2.92 28.77
CA GLU A 451 -7.26 3.61 29.78
C GLU A 451 -5.78 3.30 29.53
N GLY A 452 -5.06 4.30 29.02
CA GLY A 452 -3.63 4.24 28.74
C GLY A 452 -3.38 4.13 27.23
N GLY A 453 -2.67 5.12 26.70
CA GLY A 453 -2.12 5.19 25.35
C GLY A 453 -1.09 4.10 25.04
N GLY A 454 -1.28 2.88 25.53
CA GLY A 454 -0.89 1.72 24.76
C GLY A 454 -1.86 1.63 23.60
N GLY A 455 -1.74 2.55 22.63
CA GLY A 455 -2.23 2.31 21.28
C GLY A 455 -1.76 0.90 21.00
N GLY A 456 -2.70 -0.05 20.90
CA GLY A 456 -2.35 -1.44 20.64
C GLY A 456 -1.61 -1.36 19.32
N GLY A 457 -0.27 -1.40 19.40
CA GLY A 457 0.57 -0.85 18.36
C GLY A 457 0.05 -1.42 17.06
N PHE A 458 -0.38 -0.56 16.15
CA PHE A 458 -0.25 -0.91 14.75
C PHE A 458 1.21 -1.39 14.67
N GLY A 459 1.40 -2.69 14.44
CA GLY A 459 2.71 -3.32 14.56
C GLY A 459 3.74 -2.67 13.62
N GLU A 460 4.82 -3.37 13.32
CA GLU A 460 5.60 -2.98 12.15
C GLU A 460 4.70 -3.06 10.90
N LEU A 461 4.83 -2.09 9.99
CA LEU A 461 4.19 -2.13 8.67
C LEU A 461 4.34 -3.52 8.06
N ASN A 462 3.30 -3.99 7.37
CA ASN A 462 3.37 -5.25 6.67
C ASN A 462 4.25 -5.10 5.43
N THR A 463 5.56 -5.10 5.64
CA THR A 463 6.59 -5.04 4.59
C THR A 463 6.66 -6.31 3.74
N ASN A 464 5.83 -7.31 4.05
CA ASN A 464 5.69 -8.58 3.35
C ASN A 464 4.24 -8.79 2.85
N SER A 465 3.58 -7.74 2.37
CA SER A 465 2.27 -7.90 1.72
C SER A 465 2.42 -8.78 0.47
N THR A 466 1.60 -9.80 0.37
CA THR A 466 1.47 -10.60 -0.86
C THR A 466 0.73 -9.84 -1.96
N PHE A 467 0.16 -8.68 -1.65
CA PHE A 467 -0.49 -7.76 -2.58
C PHE A 467 0.42 -6.59 -3.03
N HIS A 468 1.73 -6.67 -2.80
CA HIS A 468 2.68 -5.75 -3.44
C HIS A 468 2.62 -5.93 -4.96
N ILE A 469 2.57 -4.81 -5.69
CA ILE A 469 2.59 -4.85 -7.17
C ILE A 469 3.64 -3.88 -7.71
N ASP A 470 4.20 -4.32 -8.83
CA ASP A 470 5.01 -3.59 -9.79
C ASP A 470 4.48 -2.17 -10.08
N SER A 471 5.32 -1.13 -9.96
CA SER A 471 4.98 0.29 -10.19
C SER A 471 4.93 0.64 -11.67
N SER A 472 4.92 -0.36 -12.54
CA SER A 472 4.88 -0.27 -14.00
C SER A 472 3.55 0.21 -14.57
N PHE A 473 3.02 1.23 -13.92
CA PHE A 473 1.61 1.56 -13.90
C PHE A 473 1.24 2.38 -15.14
N VAL A 474 0.27 1.87 -15.91
CA VAL A 474 -0.45 2.67 -16.91
C VAL A 474 -1.84 2.94 -16.35
N ARG A 475 -2.17 4.22 -16.10
CA ARG A 475 -3.55 4.62 -15.81
C ARG A 475 -4.39 4.24 -17.02
N VAL A 476 -5.27 3.24 -16.86
CA VAL A 476 -6.27 2.90 -17.88
C VAL A 476 -7.56 3.59 -17.47
N ASP A 477 -7.92 4.65 -18.18
CA ASP A 477 -9.21 5.28 -18.01
C ASP A 477 -10.30 4.29 -18.46
N CYS A 478 -11.36 4.18 -17.66
CA CYS A 478 -12.50 3.33 -18.00
C CYS A 478 -13.54 4.15 -18.79
N ASP A 479 -13.36 4.23 -20.11
CA ASP A 479 -14.22 5.00 -21.00
C ASP A 479 -15.72 4.60 -20.92
N ASP A 480 -16.02 3.34 -20.59
CA ASP A 480 -17.38 2.81 -20.51
C ASP A 480 -17.96 2.74 -19.09
N CYS A 481 -17.18 3.11 -18.06
CA CYS A 481 -17.66 3.09 -16.68
C CYS A 481 -18.41 4.35 -16.26
N GLY A 482 -18.41 5.42 -17.07
CA GLY A 482 -19.04 6.70 -16.71
C GLY A 482 -18.44 7.35 -15.45
N LEU A 483 -17.16 7.09 -15.17
CA LEU A 483 -16.42 7.69 -14.06
C LEU A 483 -15.85 9.03 -14.48
N VAL A 484 -16.01 10.04 -13.63
CA VAL A 484 -15.25 11.29 -13.73
C VAL A 484 -14.12 11.18 -12.72
N TYR A 485 -12.90 11.04 -13.21
CA TYR A 485 -11.72 11.25 -12.38
C TYR A 485 -11.49 12.76 -12.32
N SER A 486 -11.65 13.36 -11.14
CA SER A 486 -11.25 14.75 -10.96
C SER A 486 -9.74 14.82 -11.12
N ASP A 487 -9.26 15.23 -12.28
CA ASP A 487 -7.84 15.50 -12.49
C ASP A 487 -7.45 16.71 -11.64
N LYS A 488 -7.05 16.48 -10.39
CA LYS A 488 -6.12 17.38 -9.72
C LYS A 488 -4.74 17.01 -10.26
N GLU A 489 -4.40 17.67 -11.35
CA GLU A 489 -3.17 17.58 -12.13
C GLU A 489 -1.93 17.26 -11.29
N ALA A 490 -1.36 16.07 -11.50
CA ALA A 490 0.06 15.99 -11.77
C ALA A 490 0.18 15.95 -13.30
N GLU A 491 0.56 17.06 -13.92
CA GLU A 491 0.82 17.12 -15.36
C GLU A 491 2.02 16.20 -15.67
N ASP A 492 1.80 15.14 -16.46
CA ASP A 492 2.89 14.47 -17.17
C ASP A 492 2.55 14.37 -18.67
N ASN A 493 3.43 14.97 -19.46
CA ASN A 493 3.40 14.99 -20.91
C ASN A 493 4.01 13.70 -21.47
N VAL A 494 3.22 12.84 -22.10
CA VAL A 494 3.75 11.81 -23.00
C VAL A 494 2.93 11.79 -24.29
N ALA A 495 3.58 12.16 -25.40
CA ALA A 495 2.99 12.15 -26.73
C ALA A 495 3.36 10.84 -27.47
N ASP A 496 2.37 10.14 -28.02
CA ASP A 496 2.52 8.93 -28.84
C ASP A 496 3.33 9.20 -30.12
N ALA A 497 4.49 8.54 -30.28
CA ALA A 497 5.27 8.54 -31.52
C ALA A 497 5.27 7.16 -32.21
N LYS A 498 4.96 7.13 -33.51
CA LYS A 498 5.04 5.93 -34.36
C LYS A 498 6.46 5.73 -34.90
N ALA A 499 6.99 4.51 -34.76
CA ALA A 499 8.34 4.14 -35.17
C ALA A 499 8.58 4.21 -36.71
N PRO A 500 9.66 4.88 -37.17
CA PRO A 500 10.13 4.81 -38.55
C PRO A 500 11.07 3.61 -38.79
N LYS A 501 11.10 3.12 -40.05
CA LYS A 501 12.08 2.12 -40.52
C LYS A 501 13.27 2.83 -41.17
N GLY A 502 14.37 2.99 -40.44
CA GLY A 502 15.63 3.57 -40.93
C GLY A 502 16.83 2.67 -40.65
N ASN A 503 17.96 2.89 -41.33
CA ASN A 503 19.25 2.28 -40.96
C ASN A 503 19.72 2.96 -39.66
N ALA A 504 19.99 2.19 -38.61
CA ALA A 504 20.40 2.73 -37.31
C ALA A 504 21.72 3.50 -37.45
N THR A 505 21.69 4.80 -37.12
CA THR A 505 22.88 5.63 -36.90
C THR A 505 23.40 5.42 -35.47
N TYR A 506 24.57 5.96 -35.14
CA TYR A 506 25.02 6.07 -33.76
C TYR A 506 23.99 6.84 -32.93
N LEU A 507 23.68 6.36 -31.72
CA LEU A 507 22.69 6.97 -30.82
C LEU A 507 23.32 7.10 -29.44
N ASN A 508 23.05 8.21 -28.76
CA ASN A 508 23.40 8.40 -27.36
C ASN A 508 22.39 9.31 -26.68
N GLY A 509 22.36 9.25 -25.35
CA GLY A 509 21.55 10.14 -24.54
C GLY A 509 22.00 10.11 -23.08
N THR A 510 21.61 11.16 -22.36
CA THR A 510 21.77 11.26 -20.90
C THR A 510 20.44 11.72 -20.32
N GLU A 511 19.90 10.95 -19.40
CA GLU A 511 18.65 11.23 -18.67
C GLU A 511 18.97 11.46 -17.19
N VAL A 512 18.62 12.63 -16.67
CA VAL A 512 18.66 12.91 -15.22
C VAL A 512 17.32 12.48 -14.64
N ILE A 513 17.32 11.34 -13.96
CA ILE A 513 16.14 10.68 -13.40
C ILE A 513 15.66 11.39 -12.14
N ARG A 514 16.58 11.86 -11.29
CA ARG A 514 16.27 12.61 -10.06
C ARG A 514 17.31 13.70 -9.84
N GLN A 515 16.85 14.93 -9.57
CA GLN A 515 17.75 16.06 -9.27
C GLN A 515 18.22 16.09 -7.80
N GLU A 516 17.36 15.67 -6.87
CA GLU A 516 17.71 15.51 -5.46
C GLU A 516 18.23 14.08 -5.22
N GLY A 517 19.47 13.92 -4.76
CA GLY A 517 20.11 12.61 -4.66
C GLY A 517 20.48 12.07 -6.04
N LEU A 518 21.21 12.89 -6.83
CA LEU A 518 21.45 12.77 -8.27
C LEU A 518 21.40 11.32 -8.76
N LEU A 519 20.43 11.05 -9.64
CA LEU A 519 20.29 9.78 -10.34
C LEU A 519 20.33 10.05 -11.84
N GLU A 520 21.32 9.49 -12.53
CA GLU A 520 21.58 9.76 -13.95
C GLU A 520 21.80 8.45 -14.71
N LEU A 521 21.22 8.36 -15.91
CA LEU A 521 21.48 7.29 -16.86
C LEU A 521 22.06 7.88 -18.14
N THR A 522 23.28 7.48 -18.49
CA THR A 522 23.86 7.71 -19.81
C THR A 522 23.87 6.41 -20.61
N TRP A 523 23.56 6.48 -21.89
CA TRP A 523 23.52 5.32 -22.78
C TRP A 523 24.05 5.66 -24.17
N GLU A 524 24.66 4.66 -24.82
CA GLU A 524 25.15 4.75 -26.19
C GLU A 524 24.86 3.44 -26.96
N TYR A 525 24.47 3.54 -28.24
CA TYR A 525 24.29 2.39 -29.12
C TYR A 525 25.32 2.41 -30.26
N PHE A 526 26.00 1.28 -30.44
CA PHE A 526 27.03 1.04 -31.44
C PHE A 526 26.50 0.12 -32.55
N PRO A 527 26.13 0.66 -33.73
CA PRO A 527 25.50 -0.13 -34.80
C PRO A 527 26.41 -1.21 -35.40
N ASP A 528 27.73 -1.00 -35.38
CA ASP A 528 28.70 -1.93 -35.98
C ASP A 528 28.83 -3.24 -35.19
N SER A 529 28.57 -3.19 -33.88
CA SER A 529 28.63 -4.35 -32.97
C SER A 529 27.26 -4.76 -32.42
N ASP A 530 26.21 -4.03 -32.75
CA ASP A 530 24.85 -4.21 -32.23
C ASP A 530 24.81 -4.22 -30.69
N THR A 531 25.48 -3.24 -30.08
CA THR A 531 25.77 -3.18 -28.63
C THR A 531 25.28 -1.88 -28.04
N PHE A 532 24.64 -1.96 -26.88
CA PHE A 532 24.34 -0.84 -26.00
C PHE A 532 25.36 -0.78 -24.87
N SER A 533 25.84 0.41 -24.57
CA SER A 533 26.58 0.73 -23.35
C SER A 533 25.66 1.54 -22.44
N PHE A 534 25.60 1.18 -21.17
CA PHE A 534 24.82 1.85 -20.13
C PHE A 534 25.74 2.27 -18.99
N ASN A 535 25.50 3.46 -18.46
CA ASN A 535 26.18 4.03 -17.31
C ASN A 535 25.12 4.63 -16.38
N PHE A 536 24.88 3.99 -15.25
CA PHE A 536 23.87 4.34 -14.28
C PHE A 536 24.51 4.82 -12.98
N LYS A 537 24.29 6.07 -12.63
CA LYS A 537 25.04 6.80 -11.61
C LYS A 537 24.10 7.33 -10.53
N SER A 538 24.46 7.14 -9.25
CA SER A 538 23.67 7.54 -8.09
C SER A 538 24.52 8.17 -6.98
N GLU A 539 23.99 9.18 -6.29
CA GLU A 539 24.54 9.71 -5.02
C GLU A 539 24.31 8.75 -3.83
N VAL A 540 23.43 7.75 -3.97
CA VAL A 540 23.13 6.79 -2.90
C VAL A 540 24.20 5.71 -2.83
N THR A 541 25.26 5.99 -2.08
CA THR A 541 26.34 5.02 -1.83
C THR A 541 25.95 3.97 -0.78
N GLY A 542 26.52 2.76 -0.90
CA GLY A 542 26.24 1.69 0.07
C GLY A 542 24.90 0.99 -0.16
N SER A 543 24.42 1.00 -1.40
CA SER A 543 23.21 0.31 -1.84
C SER A 543 23.51 -0.51 -3.09
N TRP A 544 22.71 -1.53 -3.39
CA TRP A 544 22.76 -2.17 -4.71
C TRP A 544 22.09 -1.31 -5.79
N LEU A 545 22.59 -1.38 -7.02
CA LEU A 545 22.00 -0.70 -8.19
C LEU A 545 21.49 -1.75 -9.17
N ALA A 546 20.36 -1.48 -9.82
CA ALA A 546 19.86 -2.32 -10.89
C ALA A 546 19.31 -1.50 -12.05
N LEU A 547 19.55 -2.02 -13.26
CA LEU A 547 18.88 -1.57 -14.48
C LEU A 547 18.25 -2.79 -15.17
N ALA A 548 16.96 -2.71 -15.41
CA ALA A 548 16.15 -3.78 -15.99
C ALA A 548 15.53 -3.37 -17.32
N PHE A 549 15.36 -4.38 -18.17
CA PHE A 549 14.88 -4.34 -19.54
C PHE A 549 13.56 -5.13 -19.57
N PRO A 550 12.45 -4.46 -19.27
CA PRO A 550 11.20 -5.12 -18.98
C PRO A 550 10.52 -5.57 -20.27
N LYS A 551 9.78 -6.68 -20.20
CA LYS A 551 9.00 -7.17 -21.34
C LYS A 551 7.79 -6.28 -21.62
N PHE A 552 7.27 -5.64 -20.58
CA PHE A 552 6.18 -4.70 -20.62
C PHE A 552 6.68 -3.35 -20.11
N SER A 553 6.20 -2.25 -20.70
CA SER A 553 6.63 -0.90 -20.32
C SER A 553 6.62 -0.72 -18.80
N CYS A 554 7.76 -0.31 -18.27
CA CYS A 554 8.01 -0.04 -16.85
C CYS A 554 7.92 -1.23 -15.86
N ALA A 555 7.72 -2.47 -16.33
CA ALA A 555 7.52 -3.66 -15.49
C ALA A 555 8.79 -4.20 -14.85
N MET A 556 8.88 -4.24 -13.52
CA MET A 556 9.88 -5.06 -12.83
C MET A 556 9.85 -6.54 -13.23
N VAL A 557 8.66 -7.10 -13.50
CA VAL A 557 8.54 -8.51 -13.93
C VAL A 557 7.49 -8.72 -15.04
N PRO A 558 7.74 -9.62 -16.01
CA PRO A 558 9.01 -10.27 -16.28
C PRO A 558 10.02 -9.30 -16.93
N ALA A 559 11.29 -9.37 -16.52
CA ALA A 559 12.35 -8.53 -17.06
C ALA A 559 13.71 -9.25 -17.06
N ASP A 560 14.59 -8.85 -17.98
CA ASP A 560 16.02 -9.09 -17.84
C ASP A 560 16.62 -7.93 -17.03
N ALA A 561 17.49 -8.19 -16.05
CA ALA A 561 18.09 -7.15 -15.23
C ALA A 561 19.59 -7.32 -15.12
N VAL A 562 20.31 -6.22 -14.96
CA VAL A 562 21.70 -6.19 -14.49
C VAL A 562 21.68 -5.59 -13.11
N VAL A 563 22.15 -6.35 -12.13
CA VAL A 563 22.18 -5.95 -10.72
C VAL A 563 23.63 -5.91 -10.26
N ALA A 564 24.03 -4.79 -9.67
CA ALA A 564 25.31 -4.59 -9.03
C ALA A 564 25.12 -4.53 -7.51
N VAL A 565 25.51 -5.61 -6.84
CA VAL A 565 25.51 -5.73 -5.38
C VAL A 565 26.89 -5.35 -4.87
N PRO A 566 27.02 -4.31 -4.04
CA PRO A 566 28.32 -3.90 -3.55
C PRO A 566 28.89 -4.95 -2.59
N GLY A 567 30.19 -5.19 -2.68
CA GLY A 567 30.90 -6.02 -1.71
C GLY A 567 30.98 -5.34 -0.34
N ASP A 568 30.92 -6.13 0.72
CA ASP A 568 31.32 -5.73 2.07
C ASP A 568 32.82 -5.39 2.09
N ASP A 569 33.29 -4.64 3.10
CA ASP A 569 34.69 -4.17 3.24
C ASP A 569 35.75 -5.25 2.88
N GLY A 570 36.21 -5.23 1.62
CA GLY A 570 37.24 -6.12 1.08
C GLY A 570 36.76 -7.31 0.24
N SER A 571 35.46 -7.54 0.06
CA SER A 571 34.94 -8.45 -0.98
C SER A 571 34.77 -7.73 -2.31
N GLU A 572 34.87 -8.48 -3.41
CA GLU A 572 34.58 -7.95 -4.75
C GLU A 572 33.09 -7.63 -4.89
N ASP A 573 32.76 -6.57 -5.63
CA ASP A 573 31.38 -6.26 -5.99
C ASP A 573 30.84 -7.36 -6.92
N ASP A 574 29.59 -7.78 -6.73
CA ASP A 574 28.92 -8.76 -7.59
C ASP A 574 28.06 -8.04 -8.62
N ILE A 575 28.42 -8.16 -9.89
CA ILE A 575 27.69 -7.57 -11.01
C ILE A 575 27.27 -8.70 -11.93
N SER A 576 25.99 -8.99 -11.93
CA SER A 576 25.47 -10.19 -12.55
C SER A 576 24.17 -9.91 -13.31
N PRO A 577 23.93 -10.60 -14.44
CA PRO A 577 22.64 -10.57 -15.11
C PRO A 577 21.65 -11.49 -14.39
N TYR A 578 20.40 -11.04 -14.31
CA TYR A 578 19.30 -11.74 -13.68
C TYR A 578 18.09 -11.80 -14.61
N LYS A 579 17.29 -12.83 -14.43
CA LYS A 579 15.90 -12.90 -14.84
C LYS A 579 15.04 -12.55 -13.63
N MET A 580 14.11 -11.64 -13.85
CA MET A 580 13.11 -11.23 -12.89
C MET A 580 11.80 -11.93 -13.25
N GLU A 581 11.47 -13.02 -12.56
CA GLU A 581 10.31 -13.88 -12.90
C GLU A 581 9.08 -13.57 -12.06
N VAL A 582 9.26 -13.19 -10.79
CA VAL A 582 8.20 -12.79 -9.86
C VAL A 582 8.66 -11.63 -8.98
N ALA A 583 7.72 -10.81 -8.48
CA ALA A 583 7.98 -9.61 -7.66
C ALA A 583 8.40 -9.93 -6.22
N ALA A 584 9.26 -10.94 -6.03
CA ALA A 584 9.84 -11.35 -4.77
C ALA A 584 11.30 -11.77 -5.01
N LEU A 585 12.14 -11.74 -3.98
CA LEU A 585 13.57 -12.10 -4.09
C LEU A 585 13.77 -13.53 -4.65
N SER A 586 12.83 -14.45 -4.40
CA SER A 586 12.84 -15.80 -4.97
C SER A 586 12.69 -15.84 -6.49
N GLY A 587 12.18 -14.78 -7.10
CA GLY A 587 12.08 -14.60 -8.55
C GLY A 587 13.26 -13.90 -9.19
N VAL A 588 14.28 -13.52 -8.42
CA VAL A 588 15.51 -12.91 -8.92
C VAL A 588 16.52 -14.02 -9.18
N VAL A 589 16.53 -14.53 -10.41
CA VAL A 589 17.27 -15.74 -10.79
C VAL A 589 18.47 -15.35 -11.65
N LEU A 590 19.67 -15.76 -11.25
CA LEU A 590 20.89 -15.51 -12.02
C LEU A 590 20.75 -16.08 -13.45
N ASP A 591 20.97 -15.23 -14.46
CA ASP A 591 20.82 -15.60 -15.86
C ASP A 591 22.17 -15.71 -16.59
N ASN A 592 22.77 -16.90 -16.49
CA ASN A 592 24.02 -17.20 -17.19
C ASN A 592 23.89 -17.25 -18.72
N GLY A 593 22.67 -17.14 -19.27
CA GLY A 593 22.43 -17.04 -20.71
C GLY A 593 22.68 -15.64 -21.27
N GLN A 594 22.58 -14.61 -20.42
CA GLN A 594 22.83 -13.22 -20.80
C GLN A 594 24.33 -12.92 -20.81
N VAL A 595 24.80 -12.35 -21.92
CA VAL A 595 26.18 -11.91 -22.05
C VAL A 595 26.29 -10.43 -21.70
N LEU A 596 27.00 -10.14 -20.61
CA LEU A 596 27.44 -8.79 -20.23
C LEU A 596 28.91 -8.60 -20.56
N GLU A 597 29.25 -7.41 -21.05
CA GLU A 597 30.61 -6.99 -21.36
C GLU A 597 30.94 -5.74 -20.53
N ASP A 598 32.21 -5.56 -20.15
CA ASP A 598 32.72 -4.36 -19.48
C ASP A 598 31.91 -3.91 -18.23
N ALA A 599 31.32 -4.88 -17.51
CA ALA A 599 30.53 -4.63 -16.32
C ALA A 599 31.42 -4.21 -15.14
N THR A 600 31.17 -3.03 -14.59
CA THR A 600 31.91 -2.46 -13.47
C THR A 600 31.00 -1.69 -12.53
N LEU A 601 31.34 -1.69 -11.25
CA LEU A 601 30.73 -0.87 -10.22
C LEU A 601 31.86 -0.02 -9.65
N THR A 602 31.76 1.30 -9.77
CA THR A 602 32.76 2.21 -9.23
C THR A 602 32.15 3.08 -8.15
N LYS A 603 32.92 3.32 -7.09
CA LYS A 603 32.54 4.18 -5.97
C LYS A 603 33.59 5.29 -5.86
N ALA A 604 33.24 6.51 -6.22
CA ALA A 604 34.14 7.64 -6.20
C ALA A 604 33.39 8.94 -5.91
N ASP A 605 34.00 9.83 -5.13
CA ASP A 605 33.49 11.17 -4.84
C ASP A 605 32.05 11.21 -4.30
N GLY A 606 31.67 10.22 -3.48
CA GLY A 606 30.30 10.11 -2.94
C GLY A 606 29.25 9.63 -3.94
N MET A 607 29.69 9.12 -5.10
CA MET A 607 28.84 8.52 -6.12
C MET A 607 29.09 7.02 -6.25
N GLN A 608 28.07 6.28 -6.63
CA GLN A 608 28.16 4.90 -7.10
C GLN A 608 27.72 4.84 -8.56
N GLU A 609 28.49 4.16 -9.40
CA GLU A 609 28.29 4.14 -10.85
C GLU A 609 28.39 2.70 -11.37
N LEU A 610 27.27 2.18 -11.88
CA LEU A 610 27.16 0.90 -12.57
C LEU A 610 27.33 1.14 -14.07
N SER A 611 28.41 0.61 -14.65
CA SER A 611 28.64 0.65 -16.09
C SER A 611 28.64 -0.77 -16.66
N PHE A 612 27.98 -1.00 -17.79
CA PHE A 612 28.04 -2.28 -18.50
C PHE A 612 27.66 -2.12 -19.97
N SER A 613 28.07 -3.08 -20.79
CA SER A 613 27.64 -3.21 -22.17
C SER A 613 26.88 -4.52 -22.40
N ARG A 614 25.87 -4.48 -23.27
CA ARG A 614 25.15 -5.68 -23.72
C ARG A 614 24.78 -5.58 -25.19
N LYS A 615 24.69 -6.71 -25.87
CA LYS A 615 24.11 -6.75 -27.21
C LYS A 615 22.61 -6.47 -27.17
N ALA A 616 22.08 -5.97 -28.29
CA ALA A 616 20.65 -5.79 -28.48
C ALA A 616 19.91 -7.12 -28.24
N ASP A 617 20.42 -8.20 -28.82
CA ASP A 617 20.11 -9.58 -28.46
C ASP A 617 21.29 -10.17 -27.67
N ASN A 618 21.15 -10.23 -26.34
CA ASN A 618 22.20 -10.72 -25.44
C ASN A 618 21.98 -12.18 -24.98
N GLY A 619 20.97 -12.88 -25.52
CA GLY A 619 20.58 -14.22 -25.08
C GLY A 619 19.55 -14.26 -23.93
N GLY A 620 19.15 -13.11 -23.40
CA GLY A 620 18.04 -12.97 -22.45
C GLY A 620 16.66 -13.03 -23.11
N GLU A 621 15.62 -12.72 -22.34
CA GLU A 621 14.23 -12.70 -22.86
C GLU A 621 13.87 -11.39 -23.57
N SER A 622 14.56 -10.30 -23.21
CA SER A 622 14.33 -8.96 -23.75
C SER A 622 15.35 -8.64 -24.84
N VAL A 623 14.86 -8.55 -26.08
CA VAL A 623 15.63 -8.07 -27.24
C VAL A 623 15.39 -6.57 -27.41
N LEU A 624 16.45 -5.79 -27.35
CA LEU A 624 16.37 -4.34 -27.52
C LEU A 624 16.31 -3.99 -29.00
N ASN A 625 15.37 -3.12 -29.38
CA ASN A 625 15.31 -2.59 -30.74
C ASN A 625 15.81 -1.14 -30.75
N PRO A 626 17.00 -0.84 -31.29
CA PRO A 626 17.55 0.51 -31.31
C PRO A 626 16.72 1.50 -32.15
N LEU A 627 15.74 1.03 -32.92
CA LEU A 627 14.85 1.87 -33.73
C LEU A 627 13.48 2.10 -33.09
N ALA A 628 13.23 1.55 -31.90
CA ALA A 628 12.01 1.74 -31.13
C ALA A 628 12.33 2.44 -29.81
N PRO A 629 11.32 3.05 -29.16
CA PRO A 629 11.45 3.41 -27.75
C PRO A 629 11.82 2.16 -26.93
N ILE A 630 12.78 2.32 -26.02
CA ILE A 630 13.22 1.27 -25.11
C ILE A 630 12.85 1.71 -23.70
N ASP A 631 11.92 0.99 -23.10
CA ASP A 631 11.57 1.19 -21.70
C ASP A 631 12.63 0.54 -20.82
N LEU A 632 13.03 1.24 -19.78
CA LEU A 632 14.00 0.80 -18.79
C LEU A 632 13.38 0.99 -17.41
N THR A 633 13.59 0.01 -16.54
CA THR A 633 13.23 0.12 -15.13
C THR A 633 14.53 0.16 -14.33
N TRP A 634 14.64 1.07 -13.37
CA TRP A 634 15.80 1.17 -12.51
C TRP A 634 15.40 0.90 -11.07
N ALA A 635 16.34 0.42 -10.27
CA ALA A 635 16.17 0.28 -8.83
C ALA A 635 17.47 0.50 -8.06
N ILE A 636 17.33 0.94 -6.81
CA ILE A 636 18.38 1.23 -5.84
C ILE A 636 17.97 0.57 -4.52
N GLY A 637 18.84 -0.23 -3.94
CA GLY A 637 18.61 -0.89 -2.66
C GLY A 637 18.45 0.09 -1.49
N SER A 638 17.68 -0.33 -0.48
CA SER A 638 17.70 0.34 0.83
C SER A 638 18.94 -0.01 1.67
N ASP A 639 19.66 -1.08 1.31
CA ASP A 639 20.91 -1.50 1.93
C ASP A 639 21.87 -2.15 0.89
N MET A 640 23.02 -2.64 1.35
CA MET A 640 24.03 -3.30 0.51
C MET A 640 23.63 -4.71 0.06
N ALA A 641 22.65 -5.35 0.70
CA ALA A 641 22.20 -6.68 0.36
C ALA A 641 21.09 -6.62 -0.68
N LEU A 642 21.12 -7.52 -1.66
CA LEU A 642 20.04 -7.60 -2.64
C LEU A 642 18.71 -7.91 -1.93
N GLY A 643 17.74 -7.01 -2.07
CA GLY A 643 16.53 -7.02 -1.25
C GLY A 643 15.51 -5.99 -1.71
N TYR A 644 14.75 -5.44 -0.76
CA TYR A 644 13.76 -4.42 -1.07
C TYR A 644 14.42 -3.06 -1.37
N HIS A 645 13.97 -2.41 -2.44
CA HIS A 645 14.47 -1.12 -2.90
C HIS A 645 13.81 0.10 -2.23
N GLY A 646 12.90 -0.10 -1.26
CA GLY A 646 12.14 1.02 -0.71
C GLY A 646 11.04 1.53 -1.65
N ALA A 647 10.23 2.48 -1.18
CA ALA A 647 9.14 3.07 -1.96
C ALA A 647 9.67 3.90 -3.15
N ASP A 648 10.73 4.68 -2.90
CA ASP A 648 11.30 5.63 -3.88
C ASP A 648 12.57 5.12 -4.58
N GLY A 649 13.11 3.97 -4.18
CA GLY A 649 14.33 3.42 -4.79
C GLY A 649 14.04 2.66 -6.09
N ARG A 650 12.99 3.01 -6.83
CA ARG A 650 12.75 2.47 -8.17
C ARG A 650 12.05 3.49 -9.05
N GLY A 651 12.13 3.26 -10.36
CA GLY A 651 11.36 4.03 -11.32
C GLY A 651 11.50 3.48 -12.74
N CYS A 652 10.91 4.21 -13.68
CA CYS A 652 10.92 3.87 -15.08
C CYS A 652 11.28 5.07 -15.93
N LEU A 653 11.90 4.83 -17.07
CA LEU A 653 12.11 5.82 -18.10
C LEU A 653 12.08 5.16 -19.48
N THR A 654 11.80 5.93 -20.51
CA THR A 654 11.84 5.48 -21.91
C THR A 654 12.95 6.23 -22.64
N ILE A 655 13.93 5.51 -23.19
CA ILE A 655 14.94 6.10 -24.07
C ILE A 655 14.49 5.98 -25.53
N ASN A 656 14.65 7.06 -26.29
CA ASN A 656 14.23 7.09 -27.69
C ASN A 656 15.39 6.78 -28.63
N GLY A 657 15.22 5.74 -29.44
CA GLY A 657 16.23 5.28 -30.39
C GLY A 657 16.48 6.18 -31.60
N VAL A 658 15.77 7.30 -31.78
CA VAL A 658 16.00 8.23 -32.90
C VAL A 658 15.46 9.62 -32.54
N GLU A 659 16.29 10.66 -32.57
CA GLU A 659 15.78 12.03 -32.75
C GLU A 659 15.29 12.15 -34.20
N SER A 660 13.99 12.43 -34.39
CA SER A 660 13.39 12.67 -35.70
C SER A 660 13.90 13.95 -36.36
#